data_AF-A0A9P8J9E1-F1
#
_entry.id   AF-A0A9P8J9E1-F1
#
_cell.length_a   1.000
_cell.length_b   1.000
_cell.length_c   1.000
_cell.angle_alpha   90.00
_cell.angle_beta   90.00
_cell.angle_gamma   90.00
#
_symmetry.space_group_name_H-M   'P 1'
#
loop_
_entity.id
_entity.type
_entity.pdbx_description
1 polymer ?
#
loop_
_entity_poly.entity_id
_entity_poly.type
_entity_poly.pdbx_seq_one_letter_code
_entity_poly.pdbx_strand_id
1 'polypeptide(L)'
;MSENPRDIMSVEENLHEIEAMLGNHGPQPQVRRSWSMPFASAVPKSTPSEKEQKLPKTELHRTAYLDGLRGFAALLVFSLHHQVWGHSGTGGEFILENAFGWNGVYQLICFPGIRILFSGGHLSVAIFFVISGYVLSVKPLTILQSGDTMKMSENLASALFRRWLRLYIPVAGTTFAWMTSWHLFNIRSGNPIAEMPESTYLGEVWKWYCNFKNYSFVFDGEPTNIYNDHTWSIPKEFRGSIVIYTSLLAFSGCSRNSRLLCELGLLYYFIYIVDGWYCALFMAGMILCDLDLLASRGQLPRRLHAMKQHKTVIAYVFFAIGLYLGGVPSITEDIQHLRDSPGWYYLSFLKPQAFWDFRWFFRFWAAVFVVASAPHIKWLKKFFETSFCQYLGRVSFGFYLVHGPVLWTLGDRLYAASGRIREGHIGIVPDWINLMPLPGVGPFGLEINYLIPQFISLAFTLWLAEIVTRCLDKPSLNAPTDRNGAVAYIGYKLLTEAASDPRLCSAACHAQTANNIANPPSDGSKPKLCKFLNTYILSKNRIGQGQFCSMYTEQWNSTYTTNTGQTRGTGKYTMSFSFSYSNTTDNGTPACSATDGTFCSAYLNYVPPTSTLISSVTPAPTTVTRTQLNVVTTTVHIATTTVAAQAANVIRDAANRTYSGSDYSIPVVQTFDTTFINDSPQTATSPGLARRALATPAKFSGWPAWHISASCSVIATGIATTTVINTVAPLQTTVAVTSTSTTTVYGTLTVPGVQLASPTAIVGKINGCVSLDTGFWTWYNVPLPFSYIADTTLSGYWDDLYIYQGTQQGIYYDITGEVGSRQLEYEFYTSAYERPTEYFHFIMTFFEDQPGVVKYRYFDISYNSLSATVGAQRYSTGQSLQYSSNQAVIDPGLETTIDTDAGTMTHTG
;
A
#
# COMPACT_ATOMS: atom_id res chain seq x y z
N MET A 1 49.87 -54.45 -33.78
CA MET A 1 50.94 -54.13 -32.82
C MET A 1 50.27 -53.32 -31.71
N SER A 2 49.67 -54.00 -30.73
CA SER A 2 50.32 -54.46 -29.47
C SER A 2 50.88 -53.26 -28.69
N GLU A 3 50.48 -52.93 -27.47
CA GLU A 3 49.88 -53.71 -26.37
C GLU A 3 49.33 -52.73 -25.32
N ASN A 4 48.17 -53.07 -24.74
CA ASN A 4 47.76 -52.72 -23.36
C ASN A 4 48.35 -53.83 -22.43
N PRO A 5 48.11 -53.97 -21.10
CA PRO A 5 47.46 -53.14 -20.05
C PRO A 5 48.16 -53.24 -18.65
N ARG A 6 47.45 -52.87 -17.54
CA ARG A 6 47.51 -53.35 -16.11
C ARG A 6 47.70 -52.23 -15.08
N ASP A 7 46.72 -51.92 -14.22
CA ASP A 7 46.18 -52.60 -13.01
C ASP A 7 46.89 -52.13 -11.71
N ILE A 8 46.23 -51.38 -10.82
CA ILE A 8 45.45 -51.78 -9.62
C ILE A 8 46.29 -51.70 -8.30
N MET A 9 45.67 -51.13 -7.25
CA MET A 9 46.02 -51.12 -5.80
C MET A 9 47.17 -50.18 -5.35
N SER A 10 47.17 -49.51 -4.19
CA SER A 10 46.31 -49.48 -2.98
C SER A 10 46.60 -48.21 -2.16
N VAL A 11 45.70 -47.95 -1.21
CA VAL A 11 45.77 -46.99 -0.08
C VAL A 11 47.06 -47.18 0.75
N GLU A 12 47.49 -46.11 1.43
CA GLU A 12 48.61 -45.96 2.38
C GLU A 12 49.92 -45.43 1.80
N GLU A 13 50.03 -44.10 1.65
CA GLU A 13 51.27 -43.33 1.88
C GLU A 13 51.00 -41.83 1.70
N ASN A 14 50.62 -41.16 2.79
CA ASN A 14 50.92 -39.72 3.02
C ASN A 14 50.48 -39.32 4.45
N LEU A 15 50.96 -40.07 5.44
CA LEU A 15 50.76 -39.82 6.86
C LEU A 15 52.07 -39.60 7.64
N HIS A 16 53.20 -39.38 6.94
CA HIS A 16 54.53 -39.27 7.57
C HIS A 16 55.24 -37.91 7.44
N GLU A 17 54.60 -36.87 6.89
CA GLU A 17 55.19 -35.52 6.82
C GLU A 17 54.66 -34.52 7.86
N ILE A 18 53.84 -34.95 8.82
CA ILE A 18 53.23 -34.06 9.84
C ILE A 18 53.67 -34.40 11.29
N GLU A 19 54.39 -35.51 11.52
CA GLU A 19 54.81 -35.92 12.88
C GLU A 19 56.23 -35.52 13.31
N ALA A 20 57.01 -34.82 12.48
CA ALA A 20 58.41 -34.49 12.78
C ALA A 20 58.66 -33.08 13.37
N MET A 21 57.64 -32.39 13.92
CA MET A 21 57.85 -31.10 14.60
C MET A 21 57.17 -31.00 15.98
N LEU A 22 56.97 -32.13 16.66
CA LEU A 22 56.66 -32.16 18.11
C LEU A 22 57.97 -32.19 18.92
N GLY A 23 58.16 -31.22 19.82
CA GLY A 23 59.28 -31.24 20.77
C GLY A 23 59.35 -30.08 21.75
N ASN A 24 58.52 -30.14 22.81
CA ASN A 24 58.69 -29.65 24.19
C ASN A 24 59.54 -28.39 24.49
N HIS A 25 58.94 -27.41 25.19
CA HIS A 25 59.36 -26.98 26.56
C HIS A 25 58.42 -25.89 27.13
N GLY A 26 58.05 -26.02 28.42
CA GLY A 26 57.27 -25.04 29.21
C GLY A 26 58.11 -23.84 29.73
N PRO A 27 57.65 -23.08 30.75
CA PRO A 27 56.82 -21.90 30.50
C PRO A 27 57.33 -20.56 31.11
N GLN A 28 56.81 -19.45 30.54
CA GLN A 28 56.68 -18.05 31.06
C GLN A 28 57.90 -17.11 31.02
N PRO A 29 57.73 -15.76 30.98
CA PRO A 29 56.61 -14.91 30.54
C PRO A 29 57.02 -13.78 29.55
N GLN A 30 56.03 -12.99 29.12
CA GLN A 30 56.10 -11.63 28.52
C GLN A 30 55.93 -11.48 26.99
N VAL A 31 54.73 -10.95 26.67
CA VAL A 31 54.37 -10.03 25.57
C VAL A 31 54.32 -10.59 24.15
N ARG A 32 53.11 -11.00 23.72
CA ARG A 32 52.72 -10.98 22.30
C ARG A 32 51.32 -10.41 22.11
N ARG A 33 51.24 -9.44 21.19
CA ARG A 33 50.02 -8.89 20.59
C ARG A 33 49.28 -10.00 19.85
N SER A 34 48.00 -10.21 20.18
CA SER A 34 47.07 -11.00 19.36
C SER A 34 46.07 -10.07 18.69
N TRP A 35 45.89 -10.22 17.38
CA TRP A 35 44.67 -9.80 16.70
C TRP A 35 43.62 -10.89 16.92
N SER A 36 42.65 -10.62 17.78
CA SER A 36 41.47 -11.46 18.03
C SER A 36 40.22 -10.65 17.69
N MET A 37 39.31 -11.25 16.92
CA MET A 37 37.98 -10.69 16.65
C MET A 37 37.16 -10.70 17.96
N PRO A 38 36.68 -9.55 18.45
CA PRO A 38 35.86 -9.49 19.64
C PRO A 38 34.38 -9.62 19.24
N PHE A 39 33.62 -10.47 19.91
CA PHE A 39 32.28 -10.15 20.46
C PHE A 39 31.70 -11.41 21.14
N ALA A 40 32.44 -11.91 22.13
CA ALA A 40 31.89 -12.69 23.22
C ALA A 40 32.41 -12.08 24.52
N SER A 41 31.48 -11.76 25.43
CA SER A 41 31.70 -11.33 26.83
C SER A 41 31.81 -9.82 27.08
N ALA A 42 30.66 -9.20 27.35
CA ALA A 42 30.54 -8.14 28.34
C ALA A 42 29.33 -8.42 29.23
N VAL A 43 29.45 -9.46 30.06
CA VAL A 43 28.65 -9.63 31.29
C VAL A 43 29.54 -9.17 32.43
N PRO A 44 29.22 -8.11 33.17
CA PRO A 44 30.01 -7.71 34.33
C PRO A 44 29.80 -8.71 35.48
N LYS A 45 30.90 -9.24 36.02
CA LYS A 45 30.90 -10.02 37.27
C LYS A 45 30.66 -9.07 38.44
N SER A 46 29.54 -9.24 39.15
CA SER A 46 29.28 -8.61 40.44
C SER A 46 29.86 -9.44 41.59
N THR A 47 30.43 -8.76 42.57
CA THR A 47 30.93 -9.26 43.85
C THR A 47 29.83 -9.95 44.69
N PRO A 48 30.18 -10.90 45.58
CA PRO A 48 29.20 -11.68 46.33
C PRO A 48 28.82 -10.98 47.64
N SER A 49 27.59 -10.45 47.73
CA SER A 49 26.78 -10.35 48.97
C SER A 49 25.59 -9.42 48.74
N GLU A 50 24.52 -9.92 48.12
CA GLU A 50 23.17 -9.43 48.41
C GLU A 50 22.16 -10.52 48.04
N LYS A 51 21.23 -10.79 48.95
CA LYS A 51 20.23 -11.86 48.84
C LYS A 51 19.53 -11.80 47.48
N GLU A 52 19.54 -12.92 46.76
CA GLU A 52 18.93 -13.13 45.46
C GLU A 52 17.42 -12.78 45.51
N GLN A 53 17.08 -11.53 45.20
CA GLN A 53 15.70 -11.15 44.90
C GLN A 53 15.36 -11.75 43.54
N LYS A 54 14.55 -12.82 43.56
CA LYS A 54 13.93 -13.41 42.36
C LYS A 54 13.38 -12.30 41.46
N LEU A 55 13.89 -12.22 40.23
CA LEU A 55 13.38 -11.33 39.18
C LEU A 55 11.84 -11.42 39.11
N PRO A 56 11.08 -10.31 39.13
CA PRO A 56 9.65 -10.36 38.92
C PRO A 56 9.36 -10.90 37.51
N LYS A 57 8.56 -11.98 37.43
CA LYS A 57 8.09 -12.54 36.15
C LYS A 57 7.39 -11.44 35.37
N THR A 58 7.82 -11.20 34.12
CA THR A 58 7.14 -10.28 33.20
C THR A 58 5.70 -10.74 32.99
N GLU A 59 4.72 -9.93 33.40
CA GLU A 59 3.31 -10.26 33.17
C GLU A 59 2.99 -10.15 31.68
N LEU A 60 2.60 -11.29 31.10
CA LEU A 60 2.15 -11.36 29.72
C LEU A 60 0.72 -10.80 29.63
N HIS A 61 0.45 -10.02 28.58
CA HIS A 61 -0.89 -9.51 28.32
C HIS A 61 -1.87 -10.66 28.02
N ARG A 62 -3.17 -10.47 28.27
CA ARG A 62 -4.21 -11.53 28.19
C ARG A 62 -4.23 -12.29 26.85
N THR A 63 -3.89 -11.62 25.75
CA THR A 63 -3.88 -12.18 24.38
C THR A 63 -2.50 -12.62 23.91
N ALA A 64 -1.49 -12.72 24.78
CA ALA A 64 -0.11 -13.10 24.38
C ALA A 64 -0.04 -14.46 23.69
N TYR A 65 -0.91 -15.40 24.07
CA TYR A 65 -1.02 -16.69 23.41
C TYR A 65 -1.39 -16.58 21.91
N LEU A 66 -2.12 -15.53 21.48
CA LEU A 66 -2.44 -15.30 20.06
C LEU A 66 -1.20 -14.88 19.27
N ASP A 67 -0.32 -14.05 19.86
CA ASP A 67 0.96 -13.72 19.23
C ASP A 67 1.84 -14.97 19.10
N GLY A 68 1.86 -15.82 20.13
CA GLY A 68 2.59 -17.09 20.11
C GLY A 68 2.04 -18.08 19.09
N LEU A 69 0.72 -18.20 19.00
CA LEU A 69 0.02 -19.03 18.01
C LEU A 69 0.31 -18.54 16.59
N ARG A 70 0.24 -17.22 16.34
CA ARG A 70 0.64 -16.62 15.06
C ARG A 70 2.11 -16.94 14.73
N GLY A 71 3.00 -16.82 15.69
CA GLY A 71 4.41 -17.17 15.53
C GLY A 71 4.63 -18.62 15.12
N PHE A 72 4.00 -19.55 15.84
CA PHE A 72 4.11 -20.97 15.56
C PHE A 72 3.46 -21.35 14.21
N ALA A 73 2.30 -20.76 13.89
CA ALA A 73 1.65 -20.94 12.59
C ALA A 73 2.56 -20.50 11.44
N ALA A 74 3.34 -19.41 11.59
CA ALA A 74 4.31 -18.99 10.58
C ALA A 74 5.44 -20.02 10.38
N LEU A 75 5.90 -20.66 11.46
CA LEU A 75 6.85 -21.78 11.37
C LEU A 75 6.28 -22.98 10.60
N LEU A 76 4.99 -23.28 10.79
CA LEU A 76 4.32 -24.34 10.04
C LEU A 76 4.15 -24.02 8.55
N VAL A 77 3.94 -22.75 8.19
CA VAL A 77 3.95 -22.30 6.78
C VAL A 77 5.33 -22.53 6.16
N PHE A 78 6.39 -22.11 6.85
CA PHE A 78 7.76 -22.38 6.44
C PHE A 78 8.02 -23.88 6.27
N SER A 79 7.61 -24.71 7.24
CA SER A 79 7.76 -26.16 7.18
C SER A 79 7.05 -26.76 5.97
N LEU A 80 5.79 -26.39 5.71
CA LEU A 80 5.04 -26.91 4.55
C LEU A 80 5.77 -26.63 3.23
N HIS A 81 6.15 -25.37 2.99
CA HIS A 81 6.74 -25.01 1.70
C HIS A 81 8.08 -25.72 1.49
N HIS A 82 8.90 -25.82 2.54
CA HIS A 82 10.16 -26.55 2.47
C HIS A 82 9.99 -28.07 2.34
N GLN A 83 9.01 -28.68 3.02
CA GLN A 83 8.73 -30.11 2.90
C GLN A 83 8.31 -30.46 1.47
N VAL A 84 7.32 -29.75 0.92
CA VAL A 84 6.83 -30.01 -0.44
C VAL A 84 7.94 -29.73 -1.46
N TRP A 85 8.66 -28.62 -1.32
CA TRP A 85 9.73 -28.27 -2.26
C TRP A 85 10.90 -29.26 -2.23
N GLY A 86 11.40 -29.60 -1.04
CA GLY A 86 12.53 -30.50 -0.87
C GLY A 86 12.25 -31.94 -1.30
N HIS A 87 10.99 -32.34 -1.42
CA HIS A 87 10.60 -33.69 -1.86
C HIS A 87 10.01 -33.75 -3.28
N SER A 88 9.82 -32.61 -3.93
CA SER A 88 9.19 -32.51 -5.27
C SER A 88 9.92 -33.29 -6.37
N GLY A 89 11.24 -33.49 -6.27
CA GLY A 89 12.00 -34.32 -7.22
C GLY A 89 11.79 -35.83 -7.08
N THR A 90 11.12 -36.27 -6.01
CA THR A 90 10.92 -37.69 -5.67
C THR A 90 9.44 -38.10 -5.65
N GLY A 91 8.53 -37.20 -6.06
CA GLY A 91 7.08 -37.40 -5.95
C GLY A 91 6.56 -37.36 -4.51
N GLY A 92 7.34 -36.85 -3.56
CA GLY A 92 6.97 -36.87 -2.14
C GLY A 92 5.84 -35.91 -1.77
N GLU A 93 5.54 -34.92 -2.62
CA GLU A 93 4.34 -34.08 -2.56
C GLU A 93 3.06 -34.92 -2.60
N PHE A 94 3.03 -36.01 -3.36
CA PHE A 94 1.87 -36.92 -3.38
C PHE A 94 1.71 -37.68 -2.07
N ILE A 95 2.76 -37.85 -1.27
CA ILE A 95 2.67 -38.47 0.04
C ILE A 95 2.25 -37.42 1.08
N LEU A 96 2.93 -36.27 1.09
CA LEU A 96 2.70 -35.16 2.03
C LEU A 96 1.30 -34.56 1.91
N GLU A 97 0.76 -34.48 0.68
CA GLU A 97 -0.51 -33.81 0.41
C GLU A 97 -1.73 -34.75 0.42
N ASN A 98 -1.53 -36.06 0.60
CA ASN A 98 -2.60 -37.06 0.71
C ASN A 98 -2.92 -37.53 2.14
N ALA A 99 -4.05 -38.22 2.30
CA ALA A 99 -4.44 -38.85 3.56
C ALA A 99 -3.52 -40.01 3.94
N PHE A 100 -3.40 -40.27 5.25
CA PHE A 100 -2.77 -41.48 5.76
C PHE A 100 -3.48 -42.74 5.22
N GLY A 101 -2.72 -43.64 4.58
CA GLY A 101 -3.25 -44.86 3.96
C GLY A 101 -3.75 -44.70 2.52
N TRP A 102 -3.64 -43.52 1.92
CA TRP A 102 -3.91 -43.32 0.49
C TRP A 102 -2.99 -44.20 -0.36
N ASN A 103 -3.56 -44.93 -1.34
CA ASN A 103 -2.84 -45.91 -2.16
C ASN A 103 -1.98 -46.92 -1.36
N GLY A 104 -2.40 -47.28 -0.14
CA GLY A 104 -1.66 -48.22 0.72
C GLY A 104 -0.39 -47.65 1.34
N VAL A 105 -0.16 -46.32 1.28
CA VAL A 105 1.01 -45.65 1.85
C VAL A 105 0.74 -45.18 3.27
N TYR A 106 1.47 -45.75 4.24
CA TYR A 106 1.32 -45.47 5.67
C TYR A 106 2.58 -44.83 6.24
N GLN A 107 2.73 -43.51 6.05
CA GLN A 107 3.85 -42.74 6.60
C GLN A 107 3.42 -41.99 7.86
N LEU A 108 4.28 -41.95 8.88
CA LEU A 108 3.98 -41.29 10.17
C LEU A 108 3.61 -39.81 10.00
N ILE A 109 4.27 -39.14 9.06
CA ILE A 109 4.03 -37.72 8.78
C ILE A 109 2.67 -37.44 8.16
N CYS A 110 1.98 -38.45 7.62
CA CYS A 110 0.62 -38.30 7.09
C CYS A 110 -0.45 -38.52 8.17
N PHE A 111 -0.07 -39.03 9.36
CA PHE A 111 -1.00 -39.37 10.42
C PHE A 111 -1.80 -38.14 10.89
N PRO A 112 -3.14 -38.25 11.08
CA PRO A 112 -3.97 -37.12 11.50
C PRO A 112 -3.44 -36.44 12.78
N GLY A 113 -3.41 -35.11 12.79
CA GLY A 113 -2.82 -34.31 13.86
C GLY A 113 -1.30 -34.15 13.74
N ILE A 114 -0.53 -35.24 13.58
CA ILE A 114 0.94 -35.16 13.40
C ILE A 114 1.29 -34.44 12.09
N ARG A 115 0.53 -34.73 11.03
CA ARG A 115 0.67 -34.12 9.70
C ARG A 115 0.72 -32.60 9.71
N ILE A 116 0.01 -31.94 10.63
CA ILE A 116 0.00 -30.48 10.74
C ILE A 116 1.41 -29.92 10.99
N LEU A 117 2.29 -30.66 11.66
CA LEU A 117 3.67 -30.23 11.90
C LEU A 117 4.53 -30.21 10.63
N PHE A 118 4.12 -30.97 9.60
CA PHE A 118 4.87 -31.16 8.36
C PHE A 118 4.23 -30.41 7.19
N SER A 119 2.94 -30.64 6.94
CA SER A 119 2.16 -30.08 5.82
C SER A 119 0.96 -29.25 6.31
N GLY A 120 1.02 -28.65 7.50
CA GLY A 120 -0.07 -27.85 8.09
C GLY A 120 -0.10 -26.37 7.68
N GLY A 121 0.72 -25.94 6.72
CA GLY A 121 0.82 -24.52 6.32
C GLY A 121 -0.51 -23.90 5.87
N HIS A 122 -1.37 -24.66 5.17
CA HIS A 122 -2.68 -24.16 4.76
C HIS A 122 -3.63 -23.89 5.95
N LEU A 123 -3.59 -24.73 6.99
CA LEU A 123 -4.31 -24.48 8.24
C LEU A 123 -3.79 -23.23 8.94
N SER A 124 -2.46 -23.03 8.95
CA SER A 124 -1.83 -21.86 9.55
C SER A 124 -2.28 -20.55 8.90
N VAL A 125 -2.46 -20.52 7.59
CA VAL A 125 -3.04 -19.35 6.88
C VAL A 125 -4.47 -19.09 7.35
N ALA A 126 -5.31 -20.13 7.48
CA ALA A 126 -6.64 -19.98 8.03
C ALA A 126 -6.63 -19.45 9.48
N ILE A 127 -5.69 -19.91 10.32
CA ILE A 127 -5.47 -19.41 11.68
C ILE A 127 -5.09 -17.92 11.66
N PHE A 128 -4.24 -17.46 10.73
CA PHE A 128 -3.93 -16.04 10.59
C PHE A 128 -5.17 -15.19 10.37
N PHE A 129 -6.07 -15.62 9.48
CA PHE A 129 -7.28 -14.87 9.16
C PHE A 129 -8.23 -14.78 10.36
N VAL A 130 -8.38 -15.86 11.14
CA VAL A 130 -9.17 -15.84 12.39
C VAL A 130 -8.52 -14.92 13.43
N ILE A 131 -7.20 -14.99 13.62
CA ILE A 131 -6.47 -14.11 14.55
C ILE A 131 -6.60 -12.64 14.11
N SER A 132 -6.49 -12.36 12.81
CA SER A 132 -6.66 -11.02 12.24
C SER A 132 -8.05 -10.48 12.52
N GLY A 133 -9.11 -11.26 12.26
CA GLY A 133 -10.48 -10.89 12.62
C GLY A 133 -10.68 -10.62 14.11
N TYR A 134 -10.06 -11.43 14.97
CA TYR A 134 -10.10 -11.25 16.42
C TYR A 134 -9.43 -9.94 16.84
N VAL A 135 -8.14 -9.75 16.49
CA VAL A 135 -7.31 -8.63 16.96
C VAL A 135 -7.82 -7.30 16.41
N LEU A 136 -8.34 -7.28 15.18
CA LEU A 136 -8.95 -6.09 14.60
C LEU A 136 -10.20 -5.62 15.36
N SER A 137 -10.95 -6.56 15.91
CA SER A 137 -12.21 -6.28 16.59
C SER A 137 -12.03 -5.90 18.06
N VAL A 138 -10.93 -6.28 18.73
CA VAL A 138 -10.72 -6.04 20.17
C VAL A 138 -10.94 -4.58 20.56
N LYS A 139 -10.24 -3.64 19.91
CA LYS A 139 -10.30 -2.23 20.30
C LYS A 139 -11.65 -1.58 19.93
N PRO A 140 -12.14 -1.68 18.68
CA PRO A 140 -13.45 -1.14 18.31
C PRO A 140 -14.59 -1.71 19.16
N LEU A 141 -14.64 -3.03 19.38
CA LEU A 141 -15.70 -3.64 20.20
C LEU A 141 -15.61 -3.22 21.67
N THR A 142 -14.40 -3.04 22.21
CA THR A 142 -14.26 -2.55 23.60
C THR A 142 -14.88 -1.16 23.76
N ILE A 143 -14.63 -0.26 22.80
CA ILE A 143 -15.18 1.11 22.77
C ILE A 143 -16.70 1.06 22.52
N LEU A 144 -17.15 0.26 21.55
CA LEU A 144 -18.56 0.09 21.23
C LEU A 144 -19.35 -0.42 22.44
N GLN A 145 -18.84 -1.43 23.13
CA GLN A 145 -19.46 -1.97 24.34
C GLN A 145 -19.38 -1.00 25.54
N SER A 146 -18.54 0.04 25.50
CA SER A 146 -18.59 1.14 26.49
C SER A 146 -19.61 2.24 26.15
N GLY A 147 -20.25 2.17 24.98
CA GLY A 147 -21.30 3.11 24.56
C GLY A 147 -20.81 4.33 23.78
N ASP A 148 -19.52 4.41 23.42
CA ASP A 148 -18.93 5.57 22.73
C ASP A 148 -18.77 5.32 21.22
N THR A 149 -19.87 5.46 20.47
CA THR A 149 -19.90 5.17 19.03
C THR A 149 -19.06 6.15 18.20
N MET A 150 -18.91 7.40 18.65
CA MET A 150 -18.10 8.41 17.98
C MET A 150 -16.61 8.11 18.08
N LYS A 151 -16.11 7.77 19.27
CA LYS A 151 -14.69 7.36 19.40
C LYS A 151 -14.41 6.05 18.65
N MET A 152 -15.40 5.17 18.52
CA MET A 152 -15.26 3.95 17.73
C MET A 152 -15.10 4.26 16.25
N SER A 153 -15.92 5.14 15.66
CA SER A 153 -15.83 5.49 14.23
C SER A 153 -14.50 6.18 13.89
N GLU A 154 -14.04 7.11 14.74
CA GLU A 154 -12.70 7.72 14.63
C GLU A 154 -11.59 6.65 14.69
N ASN A 155 -11.71 5.68 15.61
CA ASN A 155 -10.75 4.60 15.72
C ASN A 155 -10.71 3.72 14.47
N LEU A 156 -11.88 3.40 13.90
CA LEU A 156 -12.01 2.59 12.69
C LEU A 156 -11.42 3.29 11.46
N ALA A 157 -11.75 4.56 11.22
CA ALA A 157 -11.22 5.33 10.10
C ALA A 157 -9.69 5.37 10.14
N SER A 158 -9.15 5.65 11.31
CA SER A 158 -7.71 5.70 11.57
C SER A 158 -7.03 4.32 11.40
N ALA A 159 -7.70 3.24 11.83
CA ALA A 159 -7.22 1.88 11.70
C ALA A 159 -7.24 1.37 10.25
N LEU A 160 -8.26 1.72 9.47
CA LEU A 160 -8.38 1.38 8.06
C LEU A 160 -7.26 2.04 7.23
N PHE A 161 -7.08 3.36 7.36
CA PHE A 161 -6.06 4.10 6.62
C PHE A 161 -4.64 3.54 6.84
N ARG A 162 -4.25 3.33 8.11
CA ARG A 162 -2.92 2.80 8.44
C ARG A 162 -2.72 1.34 8.03
N ARG A 163 -3.79 0.55 7.94
CA ARG A 163 -3.66 -0.90 7.73
C ARG A 163 -3.15 -1.22 6.32
N TRP A 164 -3.58 -0.46 5.31
CA TRP A 164 -3.05 -0.59 3.96
C TRP A 164 -1.52 -0.37 3.96
N LEU A 165 -1.07 0.77 4.50
CA LEU A 165 0.36 1.11 4.58
C LEU A 165 1.17 0.04 5.31
N ARG A 166 0.66 -0.44 6.46
CA ARG A 166 1.35 -1.46 7.27
C ARG A 166 1.52 -2.79 6.55
N LEU A 167 0.56 -3.20 5.73
CA LEU A 167 0.61 -4.47 5.01
C LEU A 167 1.45 -4.36 3.75
N TYR A 168 1.26 -3.30 2.95
CA TYR A 168 1.84 -3.20 1.62
C TYR A 168 3.26 -2.62 1.60
N ILE A 169 3.62 -1.68 2.49
CA ILE A 169 4.99 -1.10 2.50
C ILE A 169 6.06 -2.18 2.76
N PRO A 170 5.92 -3.09 3.75
CA PRO A 170 6.91 -4.13 3.96
C PRO A 170 6.98 -5.14 2.82
N VAL A 171 5.84 -5.42 2.14
CA VAL A 171 5.84 -6.24 0.92
C VAL A 171 6.61 -5.53 -0.20
N ALA A 172 6.39 -4.24 -0.41
CA ALA A 172 7.14 -3.44 -1.38
C ALA A 172 8.65 -3.48 -1.08
N GLY A 173 9.04 -3.21 0.18
CA GLY A 173 10.44 -3.20 0.58
C GLY A 173 11.14 -4.56 0.43
N THR A 174 10.45 -5.64 0.79
CA THR A 174 11.01 -7.01 0.67
C THR A 174 11.09 -7.49 -0.77
N THR A 175 10.05 -7.27 -1.58
CA THR A 175 10.06 -7.62 -3.01
C THR A 175 11.03 -6.76 -3.82
N PHE A 176 11.18 -5.48 -3.47
CA PHE A 176 12.18 -4.60 -4.08
C PHE A 176 13.61 -5.07 -3.75
N ALA A 177 13.92 -5.33 -2.47
CA ALA A 177 15.22 -5.88 -2.10
C ALA A 177 15.51 -7.23 -2.80
N TRP A 178 14.46 -8.03 -3.00
CA TRP A 178 14.53 -9.31 -3.66
C TRP A 178 14.84 -9.20 -5.15
N MET A 179 14.10 -8.40 -5.92
CA MET A 179 14.41 -8.14 -7.34
C MET A 179 15.82 -7.55 -7.51
N THR A 180 16.25 -6.65 -6.61
CA THR A 180 17.59 -6.05 -6.67
C THR A 180 18.67 -7.10 -6.48
N SER A 181 18.42 -8.10 -5.63
CA SER A 181 19.37 -9.19 -5.41
C SER A 181 19.60 -10.05 -6.67
N TRP A 182 18.61 -10.18 -7.56
CA TRP A 182 18.76 -10.92 -8.83
C TRP A 182 19.81 -10.27 -9.72
N HIS A 183 19.77 -8.94 -9.85
CA HIS A 183 20.71 -8.19 -10.67
C HIS A 183 22.08 -8.01 -10.00
N LEU A 184 22.14 -7.81 -8.67
CA LEU A 184 23.40 -7.59 -7.97
C LEU A 184 24.27 -8.84 -7.88
N PHE A 185 23.66 -9.99 -7.67
CA PHE A 185 24.38 -11.25 -7.44
C PHE A 185 24.25 -12.23 -8.62
N ASN A 186 23.60 -11.82 -9.70
CA ASN A 186 23.28 -12.66 -10.85
C ASN A 186 22.58 -13.97 -10.43
N ILE A 187 21.64 -13.86 -9.48
CA ILE A 187 20.93 -15.00 -8.90
C ILE A 187 19.62 -15.18 -9.65
N ARG A 188 19.40 -16.39 -10.17
CA ARG A 188 18.10 -16.82 -10.69
C ARG A 188 17.25 -17.44 -9.58
N SER A 189 15.97 -17.05 -9.57
CA SER A 189 14.93 -17.61 -8.69
C SER A 189 14.54 -19.01 -9.15
N GLY A 190 14.41 -19.94 -8.18
CA GLY A 190 13.87 -21.28 -8.41
C GLY A 190 12.33 -21.34 -8.45
N ASN A 191 11.63 -20.20 -8.29
CA ASN A 191 10.17 -20.15 -8.31
C ASN A 191 9.62 -20.53 -9.71
N PRO A 192 8.68 -21.48 -9.83
CA PRO A 192 8.09 -21.86 -11.11
C PRO A 192 7.35 -20.74 -11.86
N ILE A 193 6.85 -19.73 -11.14
CA ILE A 193 6.07 -18.60 -11.68
C ILE A 193 6.98 -17.38 -11.95
N ALA A 194 8.23 -17.40 -11.47
CA ALA A 194 9.14 -16.29 -11.71
C ALA A 194 9.50 -16.19 -13.19
N GLU A 195 9.15 -15.07 -13.79
CA GLU A 195 9.57 -14.72 -15.15
C GLU A 195 11.08 -14.49 -15.23
N MET A 196 11.63 -14.53 -16.44
CA MET A 196 13.03 -14.18 -16.65
C MET A 196 13.27 -12.71 -16.22
N PRO A 197 14.38 -12.44 -15.48
CA PRO A 197 14.78 -11.07 -15.19
C PRO A 197 14.99 -10.28 -16.49
N GLU A 198 14.60 -9.02 -16.47
CA GLU A 198 14.80 -8.08 -17.57
C GLU A 198 16.30 -7.88 -17.85
N SER A 199 16.64 -7.50 -19.08
CA SER A 199 18.04 -7.26 -19.47
C SER A 199 18.66 -6.03 -18.78
N THR A 200 17.82 -5.11 -18.30
CA THR A 200 18.26 -3.87 -17.65
C THR A 200 17.62 -3.73 -16.27
N TYR A 201 18.37 -3.19 -15.30
CA TYR A 201 17.87 -2.96 -13.94
C TYR A 201 16.68 -2.00 -13.91
N LEU A 202 16.70 -0.94 -14.74
CA LEU A 202 15.58 -0.01 -14.84
C LEU A 202 14.33 -0.66 -15.45
N GLY A 203 14.50 -1.55 -16.43
CA GLY A 203 13.42 -2.38 -16.95
C GLY A 203 12.80 -3.25 -15.86
N GLU A 204 13.63 -3.88 -15.03
CA GLU A 204 13.15 -4.68 -13.89
C GLU A 204 12.39 -3.82 -12.87
N VAL A 205 12.90 -2.63 -12.52
CA VAL A 205 12.23 -1.70 -11.58
C VAL A 205 10.86 -1.30 -12.12
N TRP A 206 10.74 -1.06 -13.43
CA TRP A 206 9.48 -0.73 -14.06
C TRP A 206 8.50 -1.91 -14.06
N LYS A 207 9.00 -3.12 -14.36
CA LYS A 207 8.23 -4.37 -14.28
C LYS A 207 7.72 -4.63 -12.87
N TRP A 208 8.58 -4.46 -11.87
CA TRP A 208 8.22 -4.55 -10.47
C TRP A 208 7.16 -3.53 -10.08
N TYR A 209 7.30 -2.28 -10.49
CA TYR A 209 6.28 -1.26 -10.24
C TYR A 209 4.94 -1.65 -10.87
N CYS A 210 4.94 -2.11 -12.12
CA CYS A 210 3.74 -2.56 -12.82
C CYS A 210 3.09 -3.79 -12.16
N ASN A 211 3.89 -4.74 -11.67
CA ASN A 211 3.36 -5.88 -10.93
C ASN A 211 2.81 -5.44 -9.57
N PHE A 212 3.57 -4.65 -8.82
CA PHE A 212 3.20 -4.21 -7.47
C PHE A 212 1.96 -3.32 -7.46
N LYS A 213 1.82 -2.40 -8.43
CA LYS A 213 0.63 -1.53 -8.52
C LYS A 213 -0.64 -2.36 -8.69
N ASN A 214 -0.63 -3.35 -9.59
CA ASN A 214 -1.76 -4.25 -9.85
C ASN A 214 -2.03 -5.13 -8.63
N TYR A 215 -0.98 -5.75 -8.07
CA TYR A 215 -1.06 -6.54 -6.85
C TYR A 215 -1.61 -5.75 -5.65
N SER A 216 -1.29 -4.46 -5.56
CA SER A 216 -1.78 -3.58 -4.48
C SER A 216 -3.24 -3.15 -4.65
N PHE A 217 -3.84 -3.37 -5.83
CA PHE A 217 -5.24 -3.07 -6.07
C PHE A 217 -6.14 -4.16 -5.49
N VAL A 218 -6.84 -3.79 -4.43
CA VAL A 218 -7.56 -4.71 -3.55
C VAL A 218 -8.80 -5.30 -4.22
N PHE A 219 -9.33 -4.69 -5.28
CA PHE A 219 -10.55 -5.17 -5.94
C PHE A 219 -10.26 -5.96 -7.23
N ASP A 220 -8.99 -6.20 -7.57
CA ASP A 220 -8.59 -7.08 -8.66
C ASP A 220 -8.80 -8.55 -8.29
N GLY A 221 -9.38 -9.40 -9.15
CA GLY A 221 -9.88 -10.74 -8.80
C GLY A 221 -8.98 -11.54 -7.85
N GLU A 222 -7.84 -12.01 -8.36
CA GLU A 222 -6.81 -12.73 -7.60
C GLU A 222 -5.43 -12.09 -7.83
N PRO A 223 -5.03 -11.09 -7.01
CA PRO A 223 -3.80 -10.36 -7.23
C PRO A 223 -2.58 -11.26 -6.93
N THR A 224 -1.75 -11.52 -7.95
CA THR A 224 -0.51 -12.30 -7.82
C THR A 224 0.72 -11.42 -7.89
N ASN A 225 1.71 -11.70 -7.03
CA ASN A 225 3.00 -11.02 -7.06
C ASN A 225 4.06 -11.97 -7.62
N ILE A 226 4.59 -11.67 -8.81
CA ILE A 226 5.56 -12.54 -9.50
C ILE A 226 6.91 -12.62 -8.77
N TYR A 227 7.22 -11.62 -7.95
CA TYR A 227 8.45 -11.58 -7.15
C TYR A 227 8.31 -12.42 -5.87
N ASN A 228 7.09 -12.58 -5.36
CA ASN A 228 6.81 -13.39 -4.17
C ASN A 228 5.37 -13.90 -4.19
N ASP A 229 5.17 -15.07 -4.78
CA ASP A 229 3.86 -15.72 -4.94
C ASP A 229 3.17 -15.96 -3.59
N HIS A 230 3.95 -16.26 -2.55
CA HIS A 230 3.42 -16.49 -1.20
C HIS A 230 2.72 -15.26 -0.63
N THR A 231 2.89 -14.04 -1.14
CA THR A 231 2.18 -12.86 -0.62
C THR A 231 0.72 -12.78 -1.07
N TRP A 232 0.18 -13.75 -1.83
CA TRP A 232 -1.23 -13.82 -2.24
C TRP A 232 -2.25 -13.66 -1.09
N SER A 233 -1.86 -14.00 0.15
CA SER A 233 -2.74 -13.85 1.32
C SER A 233 -2.89 -12.40 1.78
N ILE A 234 -1.97 -11.48 1.44
CA ILE A 234 -1.98 -10.09 1.93
C ILE A 234 -3.16 -9.27 1.37
N PRO A 235 -3.51 -9.35 0.07
CA PRO A 235 -4.74 -8.74 -0.41
C PRO A 235 -6.00 -9.30 0.28
N LYS A 236 -6.04 -10.62 0.53
CA LYS A 236 -7.15 -11.26 1.26
C LYS A 236 -7.21 -10.79 2.72
N GLU A 237 -6.06 -10.60 3.38
CA GLU A 237 -5.94 -9.98 4.71
C GLU A 237 -6.55 -8.58 4.73
N PHE A 238 -6.25 -7.74 3.74
CA PHE A 238 -6.79 -6.40 3.67
C PHE A 238 -8.30 -6.39 3.34
N ARG A 239 -8.77 -7.23 2.40
CA ARG A 239 -10.21 -7.42 2.13
C ARG A 239 -10.99 -7.84 3.37
N GLY A 240 -10.50 -8.87 4.07
CA GLY A 240 -11.11 -9.33 5.32
C GLY A 240 -11.15 -8.22 6.37
N SER A 241 -10.13 -7.37 6.42
CA SER A 241 -10.10 -6.21 7.33
C SER A 241 -11.17 -5.17 7.02
N ILE A 242 -11.41 -4.89 5.73
CA ILE A 242 -12.50 -4.01 5.30
C ILE A 242 -13.84 -4.58 5.77
N VAL A 243 -14.08 -5.88 5.57
CA VAL A 243 -15.31 -6.57 6.01
C VAL A 243 -15.52 -6.41 7.53
N ILE A 244 -14.46 -6.55 8.33
CA ILE A 244 -14.52 -6.34 9.79
C ILE A 244 -14.92 -4.90 10.11
N TYR A 245 -14.21 -3.92 9.54
CA TYR A 245 -14.43 -2.51 9.88
C TYR A 245 -15.81 -2.02 9.43
N THR A 246 -16.29 -2.43 8.25
CA THR A 246 -17.62 -2.08 7.76
C THR A 246 -18.72 -2.77 8.56
N SER A 247 -18.54 -4.04 8.93
CA SER A 247 -19.50 -4.75 9.78
C SER A 247 -19.61 -4.13 11.18
N LEU A 248 -18.50 -3.75 11.80
CA LEU A 248 -18.48 -3.06 13.09
C LEU A 248 -19.19 -1.71 13.03
N LEU A 249 -18.99 -0.96 11.95
CA LEU A 249 -19.68 0.31 11.72
C LEU A 249 -21.18 0.10 11.50
N ALA A 250 -21.56 -0.86 10.65
CA ALA A 250 -22.95 -1.17 10.33
C ALA A 250 -23.73 -1.65 11.57
N PHE A 251 -23.10 -2.44 12.44
CA PHE A 251 -23.75 -3.00 13.63
C PHE A 251 -23.58 -2.12 14.88
N SER A 252 -22.99 -0.93 14.75
CA SER A 252 -22.74 -0.04 15.88
C SER A 252 -24.02 0.43 16.59
N GLY A 253 -25.12 0.56 15.86
CA GLY A 253 -26.44 0.90 16.41
C GLY A 253 -27.25 -0.30 16.92
N CYS A 254 -26.79 -1.54 16.70
CA CYS A 254 -27.54 -2.73 17.07
C CYS A 254 -27.46 -3.01 18.58
N SER A 255 -28.54 -3.53 19.16
CA SER A 255 -28.49 -4.13 20.50
C SER A 255 -27.49 -5.29 20.53
N ARG A 256 -26.92 -5.62 21.70
CA ARG A 256 -25.95 -6.73 21.86
C ARG A 256 -26.40 -8.02 21.17
N ASN A 257 -27.63 -8.46 21.43
CA ASN A 257 -28.13 -9.73 20.88
C ASN A 257 -28.40 -9.61 19.38
N SER A 258 -28.90 -8.46 18.92
CA SER A 258 -29.10 -8.20 17.49
C SER A 258 -27.76 -8.19 16.74
N ARG A 259 -26.71 -7.56 17.30
CA ARG A 259 -25.36 -7.57 16.72
C ARG A 259 -24.83 -8.99 16.58
N LEU A 260 -24.89 -9.80 17.64
CA LEU A 260 -24.45 -11.21 17.57
C LEU A 260 -25.23 -12.00 16.52
N LEU A 261 -26.53 -11.76 16.35
CA LEU A 261 -27.33 -12.38 15.30
C LEU A 261 -26.92 -11.91 13.90
N CYS A 262 -26.63 -10.61 13.72
CA CYS A 262 -26.14 -10.08 12.45
C CYS A 262 -24.75 -10.63 12.10
N GLU A 263 -23.84 -10.74 13.08
CA GLU A 263 -22.52 -11.36 12.91
C GLU A 263 -22.65 -12.83 12.49
N LEU A 264 -23.51 -13.60 13.17
CA LEU A 264 -23.81 -14.99 12.81
C LEU A 264 -24.49 -15.11 11.45
N GLY A 265 -25.37 -14.16 11.09
CA GLY A 265 -26.02 -14.10 9.79
C GLY A 265 -25.01 -13.86 8.66
N LEU A 266 -24.07 -12.92 8.83
CA LEU A 266 -22.97 -12.71 7.89
C LEU A 266 -22.04 -13.93 7.79
N LEU A 267 -21.73 -14.56 8.92
CA LEU A 267 -20.93 -15.78 8.93
C LEU A 267 -21.63 -16.90 8.14
N TYR A 268 -22.93 -17.10 8.36
CA TYR A 268 -23.73 -18.07 7.63
C TYR A 268 -23.77 -17.76 6.13
N TYR A 269 -23.96 -16.49 5.77
CA TYR A 269 -23.93 -16.04 4.39
C TYR A 269 -22.61 -16.39 3.68
N PHE A 270 -21.47 -16.07 4.30
CA PHE A 270 -20.14 -16.33 3.71
C PHE A 270 -19.74 -17.81 3.63
N ILE A 271 -20.43 -18.70 4.35
CA ILE A 271 -20.14 -20.14 4.33
C ILE A 271 -21.13 -20.91 3.45
N TYR A 272 -22.42 -20.61 3.58
CA TYR A 272 -23.46 -21.46 3.00
C TYR A 272 -24.14 -20.85 1.77
N ILE A 273 -23.99 -19.54 1.54
CA ILE A 273 -24.67 -18.84 0.43
C ILE A 273 -23.67 -18.43 -0.66
N VAL A 274 -22.54 -17.83 -0.28
CA VAL A 274 -21.49 -17.40 -1.21
C VAL A 274 -20.15 -18.05 -0.87
N ASP A 275 -19.25 -18.13 -1.84
CA ASP A 275 -17.86 -18.58 -1.61
C ASP A 275 -17.02 -17.47 -0.95
N GLY A 276 -17.33 -17.18 0.31
CA GLY A 276 -16.72 -16.10 1.10
C GLY A 276 -15.77 -16.63 2.17
N TRP A 277 -15.07 -17.75 1.94
CA TRP A 277 -14.35 -18.49 2.98
C TRP A 277 -13.38 -17.64 3.82
N TYR A 278 -12.66 -16.70 3.20
CA TYR A 278 -11.74 -15.80 3.89
C TYR A 278 -12.49 -14.74 4.72
N CYS A 279 -13.59 -14.20 4.20
CA CYS A 279 -14.49 -13.32 4.97
C CYS A 279 -15.07 -14.05 6.18
N ALA A 280 -15.48 -15.32 6.01
CA ALA A 280 -15.99 -16.16 7.09
C ALA A 280 -14.96 -16.34 8.21
N LEU A 281 -13.70 -16.62 7.89
CA LEU A 281 -12.61 -16.74 8.88
C LEU A 281 -12.45 -15.46 9.71
N PHE A 282 -12.46 -14.29 9.06
CA PHE A 282 -12.41 -13.00 9.74
C PHE A 282 -13.63 -12.77 10.63
N MET A 283 -14.84 -13.01 10.12
CA MET A 283 -16.09 -12.88 10.89
C MET A 283 -16.12 -13.82 12.09
N ALA A 284 -15.63 -15.05 11.96
CA ALA A 284 -15.49 -15.97 13.08
C ALA A 284 -14.52 -15.42 14.14
N GLY A 285 -13.40 -14.81 13.72
CA GLY A 285 -12.50 -14.09 14.61
C GLY A 285 -13.18 -12.94 15.37
N MET A 286 -14.01 -12.14 14.69
CA MET A 286 -14.82 -11.08 15.33
C MET A 286 -15.78 -11.65 16.38
N ILE A 287 -16.52 -12.70 16.05
CA ILE A 287 -17.48 -13.34 16.95
C ILE A 287 -16.76 -13.89 18.18
N LEU A 288 -15.61 -14.56 18.00
CA LEU A 288 -14.79 -15.05 19.11
C LEU A 288 -14.34 -13.91 20.01
N CYS A 289 -13.95 -12.77 19.44
CA CYS A 289 -13.59 -11.56 20.19
C CYS A 289 -14.78 -10.97 20.95
N ASP A 290 -15.95 -10.80 20.31
CA ASP A 290 -17.14 -10.23 20.96
C ASP A 290 -17.57 -11.12 22.14
N LEU A 291 -17.58 -12.44 21.95
CA LEU A 291 -17.87 -13.41 23.01
C LEU A 291 -16.84 -13.38 24.14
N ASP A 292 -15.53 -13.24 23.87
CA ASP A 292 -14.49 -13.14 24.90
C ASP A 292 -14.60 -11.86 25.73
N LEU A 293 -14.95 -10.73 25.08
CA LEU A 293 -15.22 -9.46 25.76
C LEU A 293 -16.47 -9.56 26.63
N LEU A 294 -17.57 -10.11 26.11
CA LEU A 294 -18.80 -10.34 26.86
C LEU A 294 -18.58 -11.31 28.03
N ALA A 295 -17.78 -12.36 27.84
CA ALA A 295 -17.40 -13.28 28.90
C ALA A 295 -16.66 -12.58 30.05
N SER A 296 -15.73 -11.69 29.72
CA SER A 296 -14.98 -10.93 30.73
C SER A 296 -15.83 -9.94 31.52
N ARG A 297 -16.94 -9.47 30.95
CA ARG A 297 -17.92 -8.60 31.62
C ARG A 297 -19.05 -9.37 32.32
N GLY A 298 -19.04 -10.70 32.26
CA GLY A 298 -20.12 -11.53 32.81
C GLY A 298 -21.45 -11.43 32.05
N GLN A 299 -21.42 -10.94 30.80
CA GLN A 299 -22.61 -10.62 30.00
C GLN A 299 -22.88 -11.63 28.86
N LEU A 300 -22.41 -12.88 29.01
CA LEU A 300 -22.64 -13.93 28.01
C LEU A 300 -24.14 -14.26 27.86
N PRO A 301 -24.60 -14.63 26.65
CA PRO A 301 -25.92 -15.19 26.43
C PRO A 301 -26.21 -16.39 27.36
N ARG A 302 -27.45 -16.50 27.88
CA ARG A 302 -27.84 -17.52 28.88
C ARG A 302 -27.41 -18.95 28.52
N ARG A 303 -27.61 -19.36 27.26
CA ARG A 303 -27.25 -20.71 26.77
C ARG A 303 -25.73 -20.94 26.82
N LEU A 304 -24.92 -19.96 26.42
CA LEU A 304 -23.46 -20.04 26.49
C LEU A 304 -22.96 -20.03 27.94
N HIS A 305 -23.61 -19.26 28.82
CA HIS A 305 -23.29 -19.23 30.24
C HIS A 305 -23.49 -20.60 30.91
N ALA A 306 -24.56 -21.32 30.56
CA ALA A 306 -24.84 -22.67 31.08
C ALA A 306 -23.76 -23.70 30.70
N MET A 307 -23.07 -23.51 29.57
CA MET A 307 -21.99 -24.38 29.11
C MET A 307 -20.63 -24.09 29.77
N LYS A 308 -20.52 -23.06 30.61
CA LYS A 308 -19.27 -22.66 31.28
C LYS A 308 -18.63 -23.80 32.09
N GLN A 309 -19.43 -24.69 32.66
CA GLN A 309 -18.96 -25.85 33.44
C GLN A 309 -18.24 -26.91 32.58
N HIS A 310 -18.64 -27.06 31.31
CA HIS A 310 -18.06 -28.05 30.38
C HIS A 310 -17.00 -27.46 29.44
N LYS A 311 -16.64 -26.17 29.61
CA LYS A 311 -15.77 -25.43 28.67
C LYS A 311 -14.46 -26.13 28.35
N THR A 312 -13.83 -26.80 29.32
CA THR A 312 -12.55 -27.48 29.12
C THR A 312 -12.72 -28.75 28.30
N VAL A 313 -13.79 -29.52 28.54
CA VAL A 313 -14.10 -30.73 27.76
C VAL A 313 -14.43 -30.33 26.32
N ILE A 314 -15.28 -29.32 26.13
CA ILE A 314 -15.62 -28.78 24.81
C ILE A 314 -14.36 -28.30 24.09
N ALA A 315 -13.44 -27.62 24.78
CA ALA A 315 -12.18 -27.17 24.19
C ALA A 315 -11.30 -28.32 23.71
N TYR A 316 -11.17 -29.42 24.47
CA TYR A 316 -10.43 -30.60 24.02
C TYR A 316 -11.08 -31.28 22.80
N VAL A 317 -12.42 -31.39 22.79
CA VAL A 317 -13.16 -31.96 21.66
C VAL A 317 -12.97 -31.09 20.41
N PHE A 318 -13.16 -29.77 20.52
CA PHE A 318 -12.93 -28.84 19.43
C PHE A 318 -11.48 -28.86 18.95
N PHE A 319 -10.51 -28.92 19.86
CA PHE A 319 -9.11 -29.03 19.50
C PHE A 319 -8.83 -30.31 18.70
N ALA A 320 -9.33 -31.47 19.16
CA ALA A 320 -9.16 -32.74 18.45
C ALA A 320 -9.81 -32.73 17.06
N ILE A 321 -11.05 -32.22 16.95
CA ILE A 321 -11.74 -32.06 15.66
C ILE A 321 -10.96 -31.10 14.77
N GLY A 322 -10.48 -29.98 15.30
CA GLY A 322 -9.72 -28.99 14.54
C GLY A 322 -8.40 -29.53 14.01
N LEU A 323 -7.68 -30.33 14.80
CA LEU A 323 -6.47 -31.02 14.36
C LEU A 323 -6.75 -32.06 13.27
N TYR A 324 -7.89 -32.73 13.32
CA TYR A 324 -8.29 -33.68 12.27
C TYR A 324 -8.68 -32.97 10.97
N LEU A 325 -9.62 -32.01 11.05
CA LEU A 325 -10.13 -31.27 9.90
C LEU A 325 -9.05 -30.41 9.23
N GLY A 326 -8.09 -29.91 10.00
CA GLY A 326 -6.95 -29.14 9.48
C GLY A 326 -5.98 -29.96 8.63
N GLY A 327 -6.02 -31.29 8.76
CA GLY A 327 -5.22 -32.24 7.97
C GLY A 327 -5.91 -32.73 6.70
N VAL A 328 -6.86 -31.97 6.14
CA VAL A 328 -7.56 -32.32 4.89
C VAL A 328 -6.57 -32.59 3.74
N PRO A 329 -6.72 -33.69 2.97
CA PRO A 329 -5.97 -33.92 1.75
C PRO A 329 -6.04 -32.71 0.82
N SER A 330 -4.88 -32.26 0.32
CA SER A 330 -4.78 -31.00 -0.40
C SER A 330 -4.16 -31.12 -1.79
N ILE A 331 -3.83 -32.34 -2.24
CA ILE A 331 -3.23 -32.58 -3.55
C ILE A 331 -4.13 -32.16 -4.72
N THR A 332 -5.46 -32.28 -4.58
CA THR A 332 -6.45 -31.96 -5.62
C THR A 332 -7.71 -31.35 -5.02
N GLU A 333 -8.47 -30.65 -5.86
CA GLU A 333 -9.80 -30.09 -5.57
C GLU A 333 -10.94 -31.03 -5.97
N ASP A 334 -10.61 -32.23 -6.46
CA ASP A 334 -11.60 -33.25 -6.78
C ASP A 334 -12.23 -33.85 -5.51
N ILE A 335 -13.55 -33.74 -5.40
CA ILE A 335 -14.31 -34.30 -4.29
C ILE A 335 -14.29 -35.83 -4.28
N GLN A 336 -14.13 -36.47 -5.45
CA GLN A 336 -14.05 -37.92 -5.54
C GLN A 336 -12.76 -38.43 -4.91
N HIS A 337 -11.64 -37.75 -5.14
CA HIS A 337 -10.38 -38.03 -4.46
C HIS A 337 -10.50 -37.94 -2.93
N LEU A 338 -11.25 -36.95 -2.41
CA LEU A 338 -11.54 -36.86 -0.98
C LEU A 338 -12.40 -38.04 -0.48
N ARG A 339 -13.37 -38.50 -1.28
CA ARG A 339 -14.21 -39.66 -0.92
C ARG A 339 -13.39 -40.94 -0.82
N ASP A 340 -12.48 -41.13 -1.76
CA ASP A 340 -11.63 -42.31 -1.82
C ASP A 340 -10.54 -42.26 -0.74
N SER A 341 -10.31 -41.09 -0.14
CA SER A 341 -9.32 -40.91 0.93
C SER A 341 -9.76 -41.56 2.25
N PRO A 342 -8.96 -42.48 2.81
CA PRO A 342 -9.28 -43.13 4.09
C PRO A 342 -9.56 -42.12 5.21
N GLY A 343 -10.69 -42.27 5.91
CA GLY A 343 -11.12 -41.36 6.98
C GLY A 343 -11.87 -40.11 6.52
N TRP A 344 -12.00 -39.86 5.21
CA TRP A 344 -12.65 -38.65 4.66
C TRP A 344 -13.96 -38.89 3.92
N TYR A 345 -14.32 -40.14 3.65
CA TYR A 345 -15.55 -40.52 2.95
C TYR A 345 -16.80 -39.82 3.47
N TYR A 346 -17.13 -39.96 4.77
CA TYR A 346 -18.33 -39.34 5.34
C TYR A 346 -18.25 -37.81 5.42
N LEU A 347 -17.06 -37.27 5.66
CA LEU A 347 -16.85 -35.83 5.73
C LEU A 347 -17.03 -35.17 4.37
N SER A 348 -16.75 -35.87 3.27
CA SER A 348 -16.95 -35.36 1.91
C SER A 348 -18.40 -34.90 1.63
N PHE A 349 -19.39 -35.48 2.31
CA PHE A 349 -20.80 -35.11 2.17
C PHE A 349 -21.17 -33.83 2.93
N LEU A 350 -20.31 -33.34 3.83
CA LEU A 350 -20.51 -32.08 4.55
C LEU A 350 -20.16 -30.85 3.72
N LYS A 351 -19.57 -31.02 2.53
CA LYS A 351 -19.25 -29.91 1.62
C LYS A 351 -20.54 -29.12 1.29
N PRO A 352 -20.64 -27.83 1.67
CA PRO A 352 -21.74 -26.99 1.24
C PRO A 352 -21.65 -26.65 -0.25
N GLN A 353 -22.79 -26.43 -0.91
CA GLN A 353 -22.85 -26.08 -2.34
C GLN A 353 -22.05 -24.82 -2.69
N ALA A 354 -22.00 -23.84 -1.78
CA ALA A 354 -21.37 -22.55 -2.02
C ALA A 354 -19.85 -22.62 -2.23
N PHE A 355 -19.16 -23.64 -1.71
CA PHE A 355 -17.69 -23.73 -1.80
C PHE A 355 -17.24 -24.40 -3.10
N TRP A 356 -16.45 -23.69 -3.89
CA TRP A 356 -15.81 -24.25 -5.08
C TRP A 356 -14.67 -25.17 -4.64
N ASP A 357 -13.74 -24.64 -3.83
CA ASP A 357 -12.71 -25.41 -3.13
C ASP A 357 -13.17 -25.82 -1.72
N PHE A 358 -13.61 -27.08 -1.59
CA PHE A 358 -14.09 -27.64 -0.33
C PHE A 358 -13.03 -27.69 0.78
N ARG A 359 -11.73 -27.63 0.44
CA ARG A 359 -10.66 -27.77 1.44
C ARG A 359 -10.67 -26.57 2.39
N TRP A 360 -11.03 -25.38 1.89
CA TRP A 360 -11.20 -24.19 2.72
C TRP A 360 -12.38 -24.27 3.69
N PHE A 361 -13.41 -25.05 3.38
CA PHE A 361 -14.53 -25.30 4.32
C PHE A 361 -14.05 -26.09 5.55
N PHE A 362 -13.27 -27.15 5.36
CA PHE A 362 -12.72 -27.91 6.49
C PHE A 362 -11.68 -27.10 7.28
N ARG A 363 -10.82 -26.36 6.58
CA ARG A 363 -9.83 -25.46 7.21
C ARG A 363 -10.48 -24.32 7.98
N PHE A 364 -11.65 -23.83 7.54
CA PHE A 364 -12.45 -22.85 8.26
C PHE A 364 -12.81 -23.37 9.65
N TRP A 365 -13.47 -24.53 9.73
CA TRP A 365 -13.85 -25.13 11.01
C TRP A 365 -12.62 -25.48 11.85
N ALA A 366 -11.57 -26.00 11.22
CA ALA A 366 -10.32 -26.31 11.89
C ALA A 366 -9.68 -25.10 12.58
N ALA A 367 -9.50 -24.00 11.86
CA ALA A 367 -8.90 -22.79 12.39
C ALA A 367 -9.75 -22.17 13.52
N VAL A 368 -11.07 -22.10 13.34
CA VAL A 368 -11.99 -21.58 14.36
C VAL A 368 -11.91 -22.43 15.64
N PHE A 369 -11.93 -23.76 15.52
CA PHE A 369 -11.83 -24.64 16.68
C PHE A 369 -10.47 -24.59 17.38
N VAL A 370 -9.37 -24.50 16.63
CA VAL A 370 -8.02 -24.36 17.21
C VAL A 370 -7.89 -23.03 17.96
N VAL A 371 -8.30 -21.91 17.37
CA VAL A 371 -8.22 -20.59 18.00
C VAL A 371 -9.15 -20.50 19.22
N ALA A 372 -10.37 -21.01 19.12
CA ALA A 372 -11.34 -21.00 20.23
C ALA A 372 -10.93 -21.90 21.41
N SER A 373 -10.25 -23.02 21.15
CA SER A 373 -9.82 -23.96 22.19
C SER A 373 -8.51 -23.55 22.89
N ALA A 374 -7.60 -22.87 22.18
CA ALA A 374 -6.30 -22.44 22.69
C ALA A 374 -6.30 -21.76 24.07
N PRO A 375 -7.15 -20.75 24.36
CA PRO A 375 -7.17 -20.10 25.68
C PRO A 375 -7.74 -20.98 26.81
N HIS A 376 -8.44 -22.06 26.48
CA HIS A 376 -9.14 -22.92 27.44
C HIS A 376 -8.38 -24.19 27.80
N ILE A 377 -7.35 -24.55 27.02
CA ILE A 377 -6.45 -25.67 27.28
C ILE A 377 -5.16 -25.13 27.93
N LYS A 378 -4.95 -25.43 29.22
CA LYS A 378 -3.87 -24.83 30.03
C LYS A 378 -2.46 -25.07 29.47
N TRP A 379 -2.16 -26.30 29.06
CA TRP A 379 -0.82 -26.64 28.55
C TRP A 379 -0.57 -26.01 27.18
N LEU A 380 -1.60 -25.94 26.32
CA LEU A 380 -1.53 -25.37 24.98
C LEU A 380 -1.35 -23.86 25.04
N LYS A 381 -2.12 -23.18 25.89
CA LYS A 381 -1.92 -21.76 26.19
C LYS A 381 -0.50 -21.48 26.69
N LYS A 382 -0.02 -22.28 27.66
CA LYS A 382 1.33 -22.14 28.20
C LYS A 382 2.42 -22.36 27.13
N PHE A 383 2.21 -23.29 26.20
CA PHE A 383 3.12 -23.53 25.07
C PHE A 383 3.25 -22.29 24.18
N PHE A 384 2.13 -21.65 23.80
CA PHE A 384 2.17 -20.42 23.01
C PHE A 384 2.70 -19.20 23.79
N GLU A 385 2.62 -19.21 25.11
CA GLU A 385 3.21 -18.20 25.99
C GLU A 385 4.70 -18.40 26.26
N THR A 386 5.34 -19.44 25.72
CA THR A 386 6.79 -19.64 25.83
C THR A 386 7.59 -18.54 25.12
N SER A 387 8.80 -18.24 25.62
CA SER A 387 9.69 -17.25 25.02
C SER A 387 9.99 -17.52 23.54
N PHE A 388 10.08 -18.79 23.15
CA PHE A 388 10.25 -19.23 21.78
C PHE A 388 9.07 -18.82 20.89
N CYS A 389 7.84 -19.21 21.24
CA CYS A 389 6.64 -18.83 20.50
C CYS A 389 6.43 -17.31 20.47
N GLN A 390 6.73 -16.62 21.57
CA GLN A 390 6.67 -15.15 21.63
C GLN A 390 7.72 -14.48 20.74
N TYR A 391 8.91 -15.06 20.61
CA TYR A 391 9.92 -14.58 19.66
C TYR A 391 9.42 -14.74 18.22
N LEU A 392 8.93 -15.93 17.87
CA LEU A 392 8.34 -16.18 16.54
C LEU A 392 7.18 -15.23 16.27
N GLY A 393 6.31 -15.00 17.26
CA GLY A 393 5.17 -14.09 17.15
C GLY A 393 5.57 -12.66 16.82
N ARG A 394 6.71 -12.19 17.36
CA ARG A 394 7.26 -10.86 17.09
C ARG A 394 7.83 -10.71 15.68
N VAL A 395 8.46 -11.75 15.14
CA VAL A 395 9.08 -11.71 13.79
C VAL A 395 8.18 -12.31 12.70
N SER A 396 7.02 -12.86 13.08
CA SER A 396 6.13 -13.65 12.20
C SER A 396 5.80 -12.99 10.87
N PHE A 397 5.55 -11.68 10.86
CA PHE A 397 5.25 -10.96 9.62
C PHE A 397 6.47 -10.84 8.71
N GLY A 398 7.64 -10.43 9.24
CA GLY A 398 8.88 -10.42 8.47
C GLY A 398 9.28 -11.82 7.99
N PHE A 399 9.10 -12.82 8.85
CA PHE A 399 9.35 -14.24 8.54
C PHE A 399 8.47 -14.74 7.39
N TYR A 400 7.18 -14.39 7.42
CA TYR A 400 6.26 -14.66 6.33
C TYR A 400 6.67 -13.99 5.02
N LEU A 401 7.17 -12.75 5.03
CA LEU A 401 7.56 -12.09 3.79
C LEU A 401 8.83 -12.69 3.16
N VAL A 402 9.77 -13.16 3.97
CA VAL A 402 11.08 -13.59 3.45
C VAL A 402 11.20 -15.09 3.22
N HIS A 403 10.32 -15.93 3.78
CA HIS A 403 10.45 -17.39 3.64
C HIS A 403 10.43 -17.87 2.19
N GLY A 404 9.52 -17.34 1.36
CA GLY A 404 9.44 -17.64 -0.07
C GLY A 404 10.72 -17.29 -0.83
N PRO A 405 11.14 -16.01 -0.85
CA PRO A 405 12.39 -15.59 -1.47
C PRO A 405 13.63 -16.40 -1.02
N VAL A 406 13.73 -16.72 0.27
CA VAL A 406 14.82 -17.55 0.80
C VAL A 406 14.73 -19.00 0.31
N LEU A 407 13.53 -19.59 0.28
CA LEU A 407 13.30 -20.92 -0.29
C LEU A 407 13.71 -20.96 -1.76
N TRP A 408 13.25 -19.99 -2.55
CA TRP A 408 13.54 -19.89 -3.98
C TRP A 408 15.00 -19.60 -4.33
N THR A 409 15.84 -19.31 -3.34
CA THR A 409 17.28 -19.08 -3.55
C THR A 409 18.16 -20.04 -2.81
N LEU A 410 18.31 -19.77 -1.52
CA LEU A 410 19.22 -20.48 -0.65
C LEU A 410 18.68 -21.88 -0.39
N GLY A 411 17.38 -22.00 -0.09
CA GLY A 411 16.75 -23.30 0.13
C GLY A 411 16.95 -24.24 -1.05
N ASP A 412 16.59 -23.78 -2.26
CA ASP A 412 16.71 -24.56 -3.48
C ASP A 412 18.14 -25.04 -3.76
N ARG A 413 19.12 -24.15 -3.59
CA ARG A 413 20.56 -24.44 -3.72
C ARG A 413 21.06 -25.43 -2.69
N LEU A 414 20.65 -25.29 -1.43
CA LEU A 414 21.03 -26.21 -0.36
C LEU A 414 20.43 -27.60 -0.56
N TYR A 415 19.21 -27.70 -1.09
CA TYR A 415 18.63 -28.99 -1.45
C TYR A 415 19.38 -29.65 -2.61
N ALA A 416 19.74 -28.90 -3.66
CA ALA A 416 20.58 -29.42 -4.74
C ALA A 416 21.95 -29.91 -4.22
N ALA A 417 22.60 -29.14 -3.34
CA ALA A 417 23.91 -29.48 -2.76
C ALA A 417 23.89 -30.74 -1.91
N SER A 418 22.83 -30.93 -1.12
CA SER A 418 22.66 -32.10 -0.25
C SER A 418 22.26 -33.38 -0.97
N GLY A 419 22.04 -33.32 -2.29
CA GLY A 419 21.69 -34.48 -3.12
C GLY A 419 20.19 -34.67 -3.36
N ARG A 420 19.36 -33.65 -3.10
CA ARG A 420 17.93 -33.63 -3.45
C ARG A 420 17.72 -32.87 -4.76
N ILE A 421 17.98 -33.58 -5.86
CA ILE A 421 18.02 -33.01 -7.21
C ILE A 421 16.62 -32.97 -7.82
N ARG A 422 16.36 -31.93 -8.62
CA ARG A 422 15.14 -31.74 -9.40
C ARG A 422 15.49 -31.31 -10.81
N GLU A 423 14.61 -31.56 -11.78
CA GLU A 423 14.85 -31.23 -13.19
C GLU A 423 15.25 -29.76 -13.41
N GLY A 424 14.59 -28.84 -12.68
CA GLY A 424 14.88 -27.40 -12.76
C GLY A 424 16.29 -27.01 -12.30
N HIS A 425 16.98 -27.82 -11.48
CA HIS A 425 18.32 -27.49 -10.99
C HIS A 425 19.36 -27.44 -12.11
N ILE A 426 19.20 -28.26 -13.15
CA ILE A 426 20.13 -28.34 -14.28
C ILE A 426 20.24 -26.99 -15.01
N GLY A 427 19.15 -26.25 -15.12
CA GLY A 427 19.10 -24.97 -15.83
C GLY A 427 19.25 -23.72 -14.94
N ILE A 428 19.23 -23.87 -13.61
CA ILE A 428 19.23 -22.74 -12.66
C ILE A 428 20.50 -22.71 -11.82
N VAL A 429 20.97 -23.88 -11.35
CA VAL A 429 22.07 -24.02 -10.39
C VAL A 429 22.89 -25.32 -10.64
N PRO A 430 23.45 -25.53 -11.84
CA PRO A 430 24.18 -26.77 -12.16
C PRO A 430 25.37 -27.01 -11.23
N ASP A 431 26.09 -25.95 -10.84
CA ASP A 431 27.29 -26.04 -10.00
C ASP A 431 26.99 -26.45 -8.54
N TRP A 432 25.72 -26.37 -8.12
CA TRP A 432 25.31 -26.74 -6.77
C TRP A 432 24.89 -28.21 -6.68
N ILE A 433 24.67 -28.91 -7.80
CA ILE A 433 24.18 -30.28 -7.78
C ILE A 433 25.24 -31.19 -7.14
N ASN A 434 24.85 -31.88 -6.06
CA ASN A 434 25.72 -32.80 -5.32
C ASN A 434 27.04 -32.18 -4.84
N LEU A 435 27.06 -30.88 -4.52
CA LEU A 435 28.26 -30.22 -3.99
C LEU A 435 28.69 -30.78 -2.63
N MET A 436 27.73 -31.19 -1.80
CA MET A 436 27.96 -31.80 -0.49
C MET A 436 26.88 -32.87 -0.23
N PRO A 437 26.93 -34.02 -0.92
CA PRO A 437 25.85 -34.99 -0.87
C PRO A 437 25.75 -35.57 0.54
N LEU A 438 24.53 -35.53 1.09
CA LEU A 438 24.23 -36.04 2.41
C LEU A 438 23.42 -37.34 2.31
N PRO A 439 23.54 -38.25 3.29
CA PRO A 439 22.77 -39.49 3.27
C PRO A 439 21.27 -39.21 3.42
N GLY A 440 20.43 -39.85 2.61
CA GLY A 440 18.97 -39.84 2.73
C GLY A 440 18.44 -40.76 3.84
N VAL A 441 19.16 -40.86 4.96
CA VAL A 441 18.80 -41.74 6.09
C VAL A 441 17.82 -41.01 7.00
N GLY A 442 16.72 -41.68 7.35
CA GLY A 442 15.70 -41.20 8.28
C GLY A 442 14.28 -41.59 7.85
N PRO A 443 13.28 -41.38 8.72
CA PRO A 443 11.88 -41.50 8.30
C PRO A 443 11.55 -40.38 7.31
N PHE A 444 10.60 -40.65 6.40
CA PHE A 444 10.20 -39.71 5.37
C PHE A 444 9.79 -38.35 5.96
N GLY A 445 10.33 -37.25 5.41
CA GLY A 445 10.15 -35.89 5.92
C GLY A 445 11.11 -35.46 7.04
N LEU A 446 12.00 -36.35 7.50
CA LEU A 446 13.01 -36.12 8.55
C LEU A 446 14.38 -36.71 8.15
N GLU A 447 14.64 -36.87 6.86
CA GLU A 447 15.90 -37.39 6.34
C GLU A 447 17.04 -36.39 6.58
N ILE A 448 18.26 -36.89 6.81
CA ILE A 448 19.44 -36.05 7.10
C ILE A 448 19.71 -35.06 5.94
N ASN A 449 19.61 -35.53 4.70
CA ASN A 449 19.76 -34.70 3.50
C ASN A 449 18.65 -33.65 3.30
N TYR A 450 17.59 -33.67 4.11
CA TYR A 450 16.59 -32.61 4.17
C TYR A 450 16.78 -31.71 5.40
N LEU A 451 16.99 -32.31 6.57
CA LEU A 451 17.05 -31.60 7.84
C LEU A 451 18.22 -30.62 7.93
N ILE A 452 19.41 -31.00 7.44
CA ILE A 452 20.59 -30.12 7.48
C ILE A 452 20.36 -28.84 6.65
N PRO A 453 20.00 -28.93 5.35
CA PRO A 453 19.57 -27.76 4.57
C PRO A 453 18.48 -26.95 5.26
N GLN A 454 17.47 -27.62 5.82
CA GLN A 454 16.34 -26.98 6.47
C GLN A 454 16.73 -26.14 7.68
N PHE A 455 17.64 -26.63 8.53
CA PHE A 455 18.12 -25.87 9.69
C PHE A 455 18.94 -24.64 9.28
N ILE A 456 19.77 -24.78 8.23
CA ILE A 456 20.55 -23.66 7.68
C ILE A 456 19.59 -22.60 7.11
N SER A 457 18.63 -23.01 6.27
CA SER A 457 17.61 -22.12 5.71
C SER A 457 16.77 -21.45 6.80
N LEU A 458 16.34 -22.18 7.83
CA LEU A 458 15.54 -21.63 8.93
C LEU A 458 16.32 -20.56 9.71
N ALA A 459 17.58 -20.85 10.05
CA ALA A 459 18.43 -19.89 10.76
C ALA A 459 18.63 -18.59 9.95
N PHE A 460 18.90 -18.72 8.65
CA PHE A 460 19.04 -17.58 7.76
C PHE A 460 17.72 -16.80 7.61
N THR A 461 16.60 -17.50 7.45
CA THR A 461 15.27 -16.88 7.31
C THR A 461 14.87 -16.12 8.56
N LEU A 462 15.13 -16.67 9.76
CA LEU A 462 14.87 -15.98 11.03
C LEU A 462 15.77 -14.77 11.24
N TRP A 463 17.04 -14.84 10.82
CA TRP A 463 17.96 -13.70 10.83
C TRP A 463 17.46 -12.57 9.92
N LEU A 464 17.07 -12.90 8.69
CA LEU A 464 16.55 -11.91 7.74
C LEU A 464 15.20 -11.34 8.19
N ALA A 465 14.32 -12.17 8.77
CA ALA A 465 13.07 -11.74 9.38
C ALA A 465 13.29 -10.72 10.50
N GLU A 466 14.35 -10.89 11.31
CA GLU A 466 14.72 -9.93 12.35
C GLU A 466 15.14 -8.58 11.75
N ILE A 467 15.88 -8.59 10.64
CA ILE A 467 16.28 -7.37 9.92
C ILE A 467 15.03 -6.66 9.39
N VAL A 468 14.16 -7.36 8.66
CA VAL A 468 12.91 -6.80 8.13
C VAL A 468 12.06 -6.20 9.26
N THR A 469 11.91 -6.93 10.37
CA THR A 469 11.16 -6.47 11.55
C THR A 469 11.78 -5.24 12.21
N ARG A 470 13.09 -5.00 12.07
CA ARG A 470 13.77 -3.81 12.64
C ARG A 470 13.76 -2.62 11.69
N CYS A 471 14.00 -2.87 10.41
CA CYS A 471 14.18 -1.83 9.40
C CYS A 471 12.86 -1.30 8.84
N LEU A 472 11.89 -2.20 8.62
CA LEU A 472 10.63 -1.86 7.93
C LEU A 472 9.43 -1.71 8.87
N ASP A 473 9.49 -2.28 10.09
CA ASP A 473 8.33 -2.34 11.01
C ASP A 473 8.47 -1.43 12.27
N LYS A 474 9.58 -0.68 12.47
CA LYS A 474 9.92 -0.09 13.80
C LYS A 474 10.38 1.37 14.03
N PRO A 475 10.88 2.21 13.12
CA PRO A 475 11.68 3.37 13.57
C PRO A 475 10.93 4.49 14.35
N SER A 476 11.62 5.13 15.32
CA SER A 476 11.22 6.31 16.13
C SER A 476 12.40 7.28 16.41
N LEU A 477 12.15 8.57 16.75
CA LEU A 477 13.16 9.67 16.68
C LEU A 477 14.19 9.82 17.83
N ASN A 478 15.46 10.13 17.49
CA ASN A 478 16.62 10.46 18.35
C ASN A 478 17.23 11.84 18.01
N ALA A 479 16.80 12.92 18.67
CA ALA A 479 17.34 14.25 18.40
C ALA A 479 18.68 14.52 19.14
N PRO A 480 19.71 15.12 18.50
CA PRO A 480 20.97 15.53 19.12
C PRO A 480 20.87 16.88 19.89
N THR A 481 21.99 17.36 20.45
CA THR A 481 22.12 18.69 21.08
C THR A 481 21.92 19.81 20.05
N ASP A 482 21.42 20.97 20.51
CA ASP A 482 21.22 22.15 19.67
C ASP A 482 22.56 22.73 19.17
N ARG A 483 22.49 23.65 18.19
CA ARG A 483 23.68 24.26 17.57
C ARG A 483 24.52 25.14 18.50
N ASN A 484 24.09 25.37 19.75
CA ASN A 484 24.85 26.08 20.79
C ASN A 484 25.44 25.12 21.84
N GLY A 485 25.32 23.80 21.63
CA GLY A 485 25.79 22.79 22.57
C GLY A 485 24.86 22.55 23.75
N ALA A 486 23.65 23.16 23.76
CA ALA A 486 22.67 22.96 24.80
C ALA A 486 21.71 21.81 24.44
N VAL A 487 21.19 21.14 25.47
CA VAL A 487 20.29 19.99 25.29
C VAL A 487 18.94 20.50 24.76
N ALA A 488 18.66 20.24 23.47
CA ALA A 488 17.41 20.59 22.78
C ALA A 488 16.17 19.86 23.35
N TYR A 489 16.41 18.77 24.09
CA TYR A 489 15.37 18.05 24.81
C TYR A 489 14.90 18.83 26.04
N ILE A 490 13.60 19.12 26.07
CA ILE A 490 12.94 19.85 27.17
C ILE A 490 12.54 18.86 28.26
N GLY A 491 11.96 17.73 27.86
CA GLY A 491 11.37 16.74 28.75
C GLY A 491 10.33 15.90 28.05
N TYR A 492 9.56 15.14 28.84
CA TYR A 492 8.47 14.32 28.33
C TYR A 492 7.22 14.37 29.20
N LYS A 493 6.08 14.07 28.58
CA LYS A 493 4.85 13.71 29.29
C LYS A 493 4.45 12.29 28.90
N LEU A 494 4.24 11.43 29.89
CA LEU A 494 3.63 10.13 29.70
C LEU A 494 2.13 10.24 29.98
N LEU A 495 1.31 9.83 29.01
CA LEU A 495 -0.14 9.78 29.11
C LEU A 495 -0.55 8.32 29.24
N THR A 496 -0.99 7.93 30.44
CA THR A 496 -1.30 6.53 30.81
C THR A 496 -2.73 6.12 30.48
N GLU A 497 -3.64 7.07 30.26
CA GLU A 497 -5.09 6.83 30.19
C GLU A 497 -5.71 7.08 28.79
N ALA A 498 -4.93 7.55 27.81
CA ALA A 498 -5.44 7.97 26.51
C ALA A 498 -4.93 7.10 25.34
N ALA A 499 -5.80 6.87 24.35
CA ALA A 499 -5.39 6.41 23.03
C ALA A 499 -4.38 7.42 22.42
N SER A 500 -3.45 6.95 21.61
CA SER A 500 -2.45 7.77 20.91
C SER A 500 -3.09 8.92 20.13
N ASP A 501 -3.21 10.09 20.75
CA ASP A 501 -3.77 11.31 20.16
C ASP A 501 -2.66 12.38 20.14
N PRO A 502 -2.17 12.78 18.96
CA PRO A 502 -1.19 13.85 18.82
C PRO A 502 -1.63 15.17 19.46
N ARG A 503 -2.93 15.45 19.53
CA ARG A 503 -3.49 16.67 20.13
C ARG A 503 -3.23 16.75 21.63
N LEU A 504 -3.20 15.62 22.33
CA LEU A 504 -2.86 15.58 23.75
C LEU A 504 -1.37 15.88 23.98
N CYS A 505 -0.50 15.42 23.09
CA CYS A 505 0.91 15.81 23.12
C CYS A 505 1.10 17.28 22.73
N SER A 506 0.30 17.82 21.81
CA SER A 506 0.29 19.25 21.49
C SER A 506 -0.14 20.09 22.68
N ALA A 507 -1.20 19.69 23.39
CA ALA A 507 -1.64 20.33 24.62
C ALA A 507 -0.58 20.26 25.72
N ALA A 508 0.10 19.11 25.89
CA ALA A 508 1.22 18.97 26.81
C ALA A 508 2.41 19.89 26.43
N CYS A 509 2.70 20.02 25.14
CA CYS A 509 3.72 20.93 24.61
C CYS A 509 3.37 22.39 24.90
N HIS A 510 2.12 22.82 24.67
CA HIS A 510 1.67 24.18 25.02
C HIS A 510 1.69 24.44 26.53
N ALA A 511 1.23 23.49 27.34
CA ALA A 511 1.25 23.61 28.79
C ALA A 511 2.68 23.70 29.34
N GLN A 512 3.62 22.91 28.80
CA GLN A 512 5.03 22.97 29.18
C GLN A 512 5.67 24.32 28.79
N THR A 513 5.34 24.85 27.61
CA THR A 513 5.76 26.18 27.17
C THR A 513 5.26 27.27 28.12
N ALA A 514 3.96 27.26 28.47
CA ALA A 514 3.37 28.23 29.40
C ALA A 514 4.01 28.15 30.80
N ASN A 515 4.27 26.93 31.29
CA ASN A 515 4.92 26.73 32.59
C ASN A 515 6.36 27.25 32.61
N ASN A 516 7.14 27.02 31.54
CA ASN A 516 8.52 27.49 31.44
C ASN A 516 8.59 29.02 31.31
N ILE A 517 7.59 29.66 30.68
CA ILE A 517 7.47 31.13 30.64
C ILE A 517 7.15 31.69 32.04
N ALA A 518 6.24 31.06 32.77
CA ALA A 518 5.84 31.49 34.11
C ALA A 518 6.94 31.28 35.16
N ASN A 519 7.84 30.31 34.94
CA ASN A 519 8.93 29.95 35.84
C ASN A 519 10.29 30.00 35.10
N PRO A 520 10.79 31.21 34.79
CA PRO A 520 12.04 31.34 34.06
C PRO A 520 13.24 30.83 34.89
N PRO A 521 14.29 30.30 34.24
CA PRO A 521 15.50 29.84 34.92
C PRO A 521 16.18 30.94 35.75
N SER A 522 16.59 30.60 36.98
CA SER A 522 17.26 31.53 37.91
C SER A 522 18.69 31.91 37.49
N ASP A 523 19.25 31.21 36.50
CA ASP A 523 20.58 31.47 35.93
C ASP A 523 20.57 32.54 34.82
N GLY A 524 19.39 33.14 34.52
CA GLY A 524 19.24 34.17 33.51
C GLY A 524 19.15 33.65 32.06
N SER A 525 19.13 32.32 31.86
CA SER A 525 18.92 31.72 30.54
C SER A 525 17.46 31.86 30.07
N LYS A 526 17.25 31.89 28.75
CA LYS A 526 15.90 32.00 28.18
C LYS A 526 15.08 30.74 28.48
N PRO A 527 13.76 30.86 28.78
CA PRO A 527 12.88 29.71 28.94
C PRO A 527 12.92 28.77 27.73
N LYS A 528 13.05 27.46 27.97
CA LYS A 528 12.96 26.45 26.91
C LYS A 528 11.51 26.32 26.43
N LEU A 529 11.20 26.79 25.23
CA LEU A 529 9.86 26.72 24.66
C LEU A 529 9.71 25.45 23.81
N CYS A 530 8.60 24.73 23.95
CA CYS A 530 8.31 23.56 23.13
C CYS A 530 7.84 24.01 21.74
N LYS A 531 8.69 23.75 20.72
CA LYS A 531 8.46 24.12 19.31
C LYS A 531 8.33 22.91 18.39
N PHE A 532 8.76 21.74 18.87
CA PHE A 532 8.68 20.47 18.19
C PHE A 532 8.39 19.35 19.19
N LEU A 533 7.60 18.36 18.79
CA LEU A 533 7.31 17.20 19.61
C LEU A 533 7.40 15.91 18.81
N ASN A 534 7.82 14.84 19.47
CA ASN A 534 7.73 13.47 18.96
C ASN A 534 6.85 12.65 19.90
N THR A 535 5.80 12.05 19.38
CA THR A 535 4.93 11.16 20.14
C THR A 535 5.14 9.71 19.73
N TYR A 536 5.29 8.82 20.71
CA TYR A 536 5.45 7.39 20.49
C TYR A 536 4.88 6.60 21.67
N ILE A 537 4.53 5.34 21.44
CA ILE A 537 4.16 4.41 22.52
C ILE A 537 5.42 3.86 23.16
N LEU A 538 5.63 4.17 24.43
CA LEU A 538 6.72 3.63 25.22
C LEU A 538 6.29 2.31 25.86
N SER A 539 7.10 1.26 25.70
CA SER A 539 6.92 -0.01 26.39
C SER A 539 8.11 -0.30 27.29
N LYS A 540 7.87 -0.65 28.55
CA LYS A 540 8.91 -1.14 29.48
C LYS A 540 8.78 -2.65 29.59
N ASN A 541 9.83 -3.40 29.29
CA ASN A 541 9.83 -4.86 29.30
C ASN A 541 8.63 -5.46 28.53
N ARG A 542 8.28 -4.84 27.39
CA ARG A 542 7.14 -5.21 26.53
C ARG A 542 5.74 -4.87 27.06
N ILE A 543 5.63 -4.15 28.18
CA ILE A 543 4.37 -3.62 28.70
C ILE A 543 4.24 -2.16 28.29
N GLY A 544 3.21 -1.85 27.49
CA GLY A 544 2.88 -0.48 27.09
C GLY A 544 2.65 0.40 28.32
N GLN A 545 3.48 1.42 28.48
CA GLN A 545 3.40 2.38 29.58
C GLN A 545 2.44 3.53 29.27
N GLY A 546 2.10 3.73 28.00
CA GLY A 546 1.23 4.80 27.53
C GLY A 546 1.86 5.58 26.37
N GLN A 547 1.18 6.64 25.95
CA GLN A 547 1.67 7.56 24.93
C GLN A 547 2.72 8.49 25.55
N PHE A 548 3.92 8.45 25.01
CA PHE A 548 5.05 9.23 25.43
C PHE A 548 5.19 10.43 24.48
N CYS A 549 5.14 11.64 25.03
CA CYS A 549 5.28 12.90 24.30
C CYS A 549 6.64 13.50 24.63
N SER A 550 7.65 13.28 23.79
CA SER A 550 8.97 13.94 23.91
C SER A 550 8.91 15.32 23.28
N MET A 551 9.40 16.34 23.99
CA MET A 551 9.29 17.75 23.61
C MET A 551 10.67 18.38 23.40
N TYR A 552 10.79 19.23 22.38
CA TYR A 552 12.04 19.81 21.92
C TYR A 552 11.91 21.31 21.60
N THR A 553 13.01 22.03 21.73
CA THR A 553 13.11 23.48 21.45
C THR A 553 13.26 23.83 19.98
N GLU A 554 13.54 22.85 19.12
CA GLU A 554 13.74 23.05 17.68
C GLU A 554 13.30 21.82 16.87
N GLN A 555 12.96 22.05 15.61
CA GLN A 555 12.58 21.00 14.67
C GLN A 555 13.78 20.19 14.17
N TRP A 556 13.60 18.87 14.10
CA TRP A 556 14.57 17.93 13.54
C TRP A 556 13.98 17.18 12.35
N ASN A 557 14.81 16.94 11.33
CA ASN A 557 14.40 16.17 10.15
C ASN A 557 14.45 14.65 10.40
N SER A 558 13.92 13.88 9.45
CA SER A 558 13.79 12.43 9.55
C SER A 558 15.13 11.68 9.66
N THR A 559 16.25 12.30 9.29
CA THR A 559 17.60 11.69 9.40
C THR A 559 18.00 11.41 10.86
N TYR A 560 17.41 12.15 11.80
CA TYR A 560 17.61 11.94 13.23
C TYR A 560 16.66 10.88 13.82
N THR A 561 15.94 10.09 12.99
CA THR A 561 14.96 9.12 13.47
C THR A 561 15.52 7.77 13.98
N THR A 562 16.58 7.77 14.80
CA THR A 562 17.37 6.54 15.07
C THR A 562 17.10 5.83 16.41
N ASN A 563 16.16 6.32 17.23
CA ASN A 563 15.95 5.82 18.59
C ASN A 563 15.07 4.57 18.57
N THR A 564 15.56 3.46 19.08
CA THR A 564 14.82 2.19 19.18
C THR A 564 14.51 1.81 20.63
N GLY A 565 14.83 2.69 21.58
CA GLY A 565 14.70 2.48 23.01
C GLY A 565 16.04 2.33 23.73
N GLN A 566 15.99 2.12 25.05
CA GLN A 566 17.16 2.06 25.92
C GLN A 566 17.00 0.98 27.00
N THR A 567 18.11 0.40 27.45
CA THR A 567 18.11 -0.54 28.58
C THR A 567 18.68 0.17 29.80
N ARG A 568 17.91 0.24 30.89
CA ARG A 568 18.32 0.88 32.15
C ARG A 568 18.14 -0.12 33.30
N GLY A 569 19.23 -0.67 33.82
CA GLY A 569 19.19 -1.78 34.77
C GLY A 569 18.46 -3.00 34.18
N THR A 570 17.46 -3.53 34.89
CA THR A 570 16.63 -4.67 34.44
C THR A 570 15.44 -4.27 33.55
N GLY A 571 15.28 -2.98 33.24
CA GLY A 571 14.21 -2.46 32.39
C GLY A 571 14.66 -2.19 30.96
N LYS A 572 14.11 -2.92 29.98
CA LYS A 572 14.25 -2.64 28.54
C LYS A 572 13.08 -1.78 28.07
N TYR A 573 13.36 -0.53 27.76
CA TYR A 573 12.40 0.42 27.22
C TYR A 573 12.46 0.37 25.70
N THR A 574 11.35 0.09 25.02
CA THR A 574 11.25 0.06 23.56
C THR A 574 10.16 1.03 23.09
N MET A 575 10.36 1.61 21.92
CA MET A 575 9.49 2.64 21.36
C MET A 575 8.78 2.09 20.12
N SER A 576 7.53 2.51 19.89
CA SER A 576 6.73 2.11 18.72
C SER A 576 5.78 3.23 18.32
N PHE A 577 5.38 3.32 17.05
CA PHE A 577 4.43 4.33 16.54
C PHE A 577 4.86 5.78 16.78
N SER A 578 6.04 6.17 16.26
CA SER A 578 6.58 7.52 16.39
C SER A 578 6.03 8.48 15.35
N PHE A 579 5.63 9.67 15.77
CA PHE A 579 5.19 10.76 14.89
C PHE A 579 5.72 12.09 15.40
N SER A 580 6.24 12.90 14.50
CA SER A 580 6.83 14.20 14.81
C SER A 580 5.95 15.34 14.31
N TYR A 581 5.81 16.38 15.12
CA TYR A 581 5.01 17.56 14.81
C TYR A 581 5.79 18.83 15.18
N SER A 582 5.78 19.82 14.29
CA SER A 582 6.41 21.13 14.48
C SER A 582 5.36 22.23 14.62
N ASN A 583 5.67 23.26 15.40
CA ASN A 583 4.86 24.48 15.45
C ASN A 583 5.03 25.26 14.14
N THR A 584 3.93 25.52 13.44
CA THR A 584 3.91 26.22 12.14
C THR A 584 4.25 27.70 12.24
N THR A 585 4.11 28.30 13.43
CA THR A 585 4.31 29.75 13.66
C THR A 585 5.73 30.07 14.12
N ASP A 586 6.43 29.12 14.74
CA ASP A 586 7.84 29.24 15.19
C ASP A 586 8.42 27.84 15.37
N ASN A 587 9.13 27.34 14.35
CA ASN A 587 9.71 26.00 14.30
C ASN A 587 11.09 25.88 14.99
N GLY A 588 11.58 26.95 15.62
CA GLY A 588 12.83 26.96 16.37
C GLY A 588 14.11 27.04 15.56
N THR A 589 14.06 27.31 14.25
CA THR A 589 15.27 27.73 13.52
C THR A 589 15.75 29.11 14.01
N PRO A 590 17.07 29.36 14.19
CA PRO A 590 17.55 30.65 14.66
C PRO A 590 17.14 31.78 13.70
N ALA A 591 16.31 32.71 14.15
CA ALA A 591 16.09 33.96 13.44
C ALA A 591 17.35 34.83 13.55
N CYS A 592 17.90 35.25 12.41
CA CYS A 592 18.95 36.27 12.35
C CYS A 592 18.42 37.62 12.87
N SER A 593 19.27 38.43 13.49
CA SER A 593 18.89 39.73 14.06
C SER A 593 18.57 40.75 12.96
N ALA A 594 17.62 41.66 13.21
CA ALA A 594 17.18 42.69 12.27
C ALA A 594 18.30 43.60 11.71
N THR A 595 19.46 43.64 12.38
CA THR A 595 20.67 44.37 11.95
C THR A 595 21.33 43.81 10.68
N ASP A 596 20.92 42.62 10.21
CA ASP A 596 21.48 41.98 9.00
C ASP A 596 20.70 42.30 7.72
N GLY A 597 19.64 43.11 7.79
CA GLY A 597 18.78 43.44 6.66
C GLY A 597 19.51 44.02 5.47
N THR A 598 20.50 44.89 5.69
CA THR A 598 21.32 45.47 4.62
C THR A 598 22.19 44.44 3.89
N PHE A 599 22.72 43.44 4.60
CA PHE A 599 23.43 42.32 3.97
C PHE A 599 22.46 41.43 3.18
N CYS A 600 21.31 41.11 3.76
CA CYS A 600 20.35 40.19 3.15
C CYS A 600 19.60 40.78 1.94
N SER A 601 19.23 42.06 1.99
CA SER A 601 18.71 42.79 0.83
C SER A 601 19.74 42.87 -0.31
N ALA A 602 21.03 43.04 0.03
CA ALA A 602 22.10 43.02 -0.95
C ALA A 602 22.43 41.62 -1.49
N TYR A 603 22.36 40.57 -0.65
CA TYR A 603 22.65 39.19 -1.02
C TYR A 603 21.55 38.57 -1.91
N LEU A 604 20.28 38.93 -1.68
CA LEU A 604 19.12 38.47 -2.45
C LEU A 604 18.67 39.43 -3.56
N ASN A 605 19.25 40.62 -3.62
CA ASN A 605 18.89 41.67 -4.56
C ASN A 605 17.40 42.10 -4.44
N TYR A 606 16.93 42.35 -3.21
CA TYR A 606 15.53 42.63 -2.87
C TYR A 606 15.36 43.82 -1.92
N VAL A 607 14.35 44.68 -2.18
CA VAL A 607 13.98 45.84 -1.32
C VAL A 607 12.46 45.79 -1.02
N PRO A 608 12.03 45.75 0.26
CA PRO A 608 10.60 45.70 0.62
C PRO A 608 9.88 47.06 0.52
N PRO A 609 8.56 47.10 0.22
CA PRO A 609 7.75 48.33 0.14
C PRO A 609 7.18 48.82 1.50
N THR A 610 6.94 50.13 1.65
CA THR A 610 6.55 50.79 2.92
C THR A 610 5.21 51.55 2.82
N SER A 611 4.14 51.13 3.50
CA SER A 611 3.03 52.01 3.91
C SER A 611 2.19 51.43 5.07
N THR A 612 1.62 52.30 5.93
CA THR A 612 0.89 51.98 7.18
C THR A 612 -0.40 52.83 7.28
N LEU A 613 -1.54 52.27 7.73
CA LEU A 613 -2.76 53.03 8.13
C LEU A 613 -3.55 52.32 9.26
N ILE A 614 -4.18 53.09 10.15
CA ILE A 614 -4.80 52.69 11.45
C ILE A 614 -6.29 53.13 11.51
N SER A 615 -7.22 52.37 12.13
CA SER A 615 -8.40 52.89 12.89
C SER A 615 -9.26 51.85 13.65
N SER A 616 -10.12 52.35 14.56
CA SER A 616 -10.83 51.72 15.72
C SER A 616 -12.35 51.44 15.55
N VAL A 617 -13.03 50.77 16.51
CA VAL A 617 -14.48 50.44 16.50
C VAL A 617 -15.20 50.64 17.85
N THR A 618 -16.48 51.06 17.80
CA THR A 618 -17.49 51.25 18.90
C THR A 618 -18.77 50.41 18.61
N PRO A 619 -19.53 49.84 19.59
CA PRO A 619 -20.65 48.89 19.31
C PRO A 619 -22.11 49.43 19.46
N ALA A 620 -23.10 48.80 18.79
CA ALA A 620 -24.57 49.09 18.86
C ALA A 620 -25.51 47.85 18.55
N PRO A 621 -26.85 47.88 18.87
CA PRO A 621 -27.68 46.73 19.34
C PRO A 621 -28.64 46.00 18.33
N THR A 622 -29.44 45.03 18.83
CA THR A 622 -30.13 43.88 18.14
C THR A 622 -31.65 44.05 17.85
N THR A 623 -32.18 43.51 16.71
CA THR A 623 -33.64 43.47 16.34
C THR A 623 -34.05 42.16 15.58
N VAL A 624 -35.28 41.63 15.78
CA VAL A 624 -35.81 40.34 15.24
C VAL A 624 -36.99 40.55 14.25
N THR A 625 -37.11 39.76 13.17
CA THR A 625 -38.23 39.80 12.18
C THR A 625 -38.63 38.40 11.67
N ARG A 626 -39.92 38.15 11.40
CA ARG A 626 -40.53 36.85 11.00
C ARG A 626 -41.05 36.90 9.55
N THR A 627 -40.73 35.89 8.74
CA THR A 627 -41.21 35.78 7.34
C THR A 627 -41.79 34.39 7.05
N GLN A 628 -42.94 34.32 6.37
CA GLN A 628 -43.70 33.10 6.05
C GLN A 628 -43.43 32.71 4.58
N LEU A 629 -43.19 31.43 4.28
CA LEU A 629 -42.85 30.94 2.93
C LEU A 629 -43.77 29.77 2.53
N ASN A 630 -44.56 29.96 1.47
CA ASN A 630 -45.42 28.93 0.88
C ASN A 630 -44.61 28.09 -0.12
N VAL A 631 -44.63 26.76 0.03
CA VAL A 631 -43.95 25.82 -0.88
C VAL A 631 -45.02 25.06 -1.67
N VAL A 632 -45.08 25.30 -2.99
CA VAL A 632 -45.93 24.56 -3.93
C VAL A 632 -45.14 23.35 -4.43
N THR A 633 -45.68 22.13 -4.28
CA THR A 633 -45.05 20.89 -4.76
C THR A 633 -45.75 20.43 -6.03
N THR A 634 -45.06 20.50 -7.17
CA THR A 634 -45.51 19.87 -8.42
C THR A 634 -44.80 18.53 -8.57
N THR A 635 -45.52 17.42 -8.43
CA THR A 635 -44.99 16.08 -8.71
C THR A 635 -45.22 15.78 -10.18
N VAL A 636 -44.14 15.70 -10.97
CA VAL A 636 -44.19 15.13 -12.32
C VAL A 636 -43.70 13.68 -12.21
N HIS A 637 -44.58 12.72 -12.44
CA HIS A 637 -44.16 11.34 -12.63
C HIS A 637 -43.58 11.19 -14.04
N ILE A 638 -42.25 11.09 -14.12
CA ILE A 638 -41.56 10.54 -15.30
C ILE A 638 -41.01 9.18 -14.88
N ALA A 639 -41.54 8.12 -15.47
CA ALA A 639 -40.91 6.81 -15.40
C ALA A 639 -39.73 6.81 -16.39
N THR A 640 -38.51 6.99 -15.89
CA THR A 640 -37.29 6.83 -16.68
C THR A 640 -36.70 5.46 -16.37
N THR A 641 -36.86 4.50 -17.27
CA THR A 641 -35.94 3.36 -17.38
C THR A 641 -34.66 3.86 -18.02
N THR A 642 -33.62 4.08 -17.21
CA THR A 642 -32.26 4.32 -17.69
C THR A 642 -31.63 3.00 -18.08
N VAL A 643 -31.47 2.78 -19.40
CA VAL A 643 -30.42 1.89 -19.91
C VAL A 643 -29.23 2.81 -20.21
N ALA A 644 -28.22 2.81 -19.33
CA ALA A 644 -27.02 3.59 -19.53
C ALA A 644 -26.16 2.92 -20.63
N ALA A 645 -26.01 3.57 -21.78
CA ALA A 645 -24.90 3.33 -22.68
C ALA A 645 -23.69 4.16 -22.20
N GLN A 646 -22.58 3.49 -21.90
CA GLN A 646 -21.32 4.14 -21.52
C GLN A 646 -20.56 4.61 -22.77
N ALA A 647 -20.10 5.86 -22.77
CA ALA A 647 -19.12 6.37 -23.70
C ALA A 647 -17.83 6.75 -22.97
N ALA A 648 -16.68 6.31 -23.49
CA ALA A 648 -15.35 6.55 -22.91
C ALA A 648 -14.52 7.49 -23.81
N ASN A 649 -14.29 8.72 -23.36
CA ASN A 649 -13.32 9.65 -23.96
C ASN A 649 -11.93 9.41 -23.38
N VAL A 650 -10.86 9.53 -24.19
CA VAL A 650 -9.49 9.23 -23.73
C VAL A 650 -8.44 10.21 -24.22
N ILE A 651 -7.60 10.69 -23.29
CA ILE A 651 -6.32 11.39 -23.53
C ILE A 651 -5.16 10.38 -23.39
N ARG A 652 -4.10 10.49 -24.21
CA ARG A 652 -2.85 9.72 -24.09
C ARG A 652 -1.81 10.62 -23.40
N ASP A 653 -1.38 10.28 -22.17
CA ASP A 653 -0.43 11.07 -21.35
C ASP A 653 1.00 10.46 -21.39
N ALA A 654 2.02 11.33 -21.29
CA ALA A 654 3.48 11.10 -21.43
C ALA A 654 4.06 9.99 -20.54
N ALA A 655 3.42 9.69 -19.42
CA ALA A 655 4.03 8.89 -18.36
C ALA A 655 3.49 7.46 -18.25
N ASN A 656 2.43 7.11 -18.97
CA ASN A 656 1.76 5.83 -18.76
C ASN A 656 0.94 5.44 -19.99
N ARG A 657 1.21 4.27 -20.57
CA ARG A 657 0.35 3.61 -21.58
C ARG A 657 -0.97 3.16 -20.93
N THR A 658 -1.76 4.08 -20.40
CA THR A 658 -3.08 3.81 -19.84
C THR A 658 -4.05 4.89 -20.27
N TYR A 659 -5.13 4.42 -20.90
CA TYR A 659 -6.24 5.17 -21.45
C TYR A 659 -7.31 5.34 -20.35
N SER A 660 -7.66 6.57 -19.92
CA SER A 660 -8.80 6.81 -19.01
C SER A 660 -9.68 7.99 -19.42
N GLY A 661 -10.99 7.74 -19.52
CA GLY A 661 -12.06 8.69 -19.16
C GLY A 661 -12.67 8.24 -17.81
N SER A 662 -13.45 9.02 -17.05
CA SER A 662 -14.15 10.28 -17.32
C SER A 662 -14.30 11.13 -16.02
N ASP A 663 -14.64 12.41 -16.24
CA ASP A 663 -15.19 13.44 -15.33
C ASP A 663 -14.23 14.57 -14.88
N TYR A 664 -14.25 15.66 -15.64
CA TYR A 664 -14.10 17.02 -15.10
C TYR A 664 -15.47 17.69 -15.08
N SER A 665 -15.98 17.97 -13.89
CA SER A 665 -16.93 19.07 -13.67
C SER A 665 -16.15 20.35 -13.44
N ILE A 666 -16.23 21.31 -14.36
CA ILE A 666 -15.83 22.70 -14.10
C ILE A 666 -17.10 23.47 -13.71
N PRO A 667 -17.23 23.98 -12.47
CA PRO A 667 -18.16 25.06 -12.22
C PRO A 667 -17.62 26.33 -12.87
N VAL A 668 -18.40 26.85 -13.82
CA VAL A 668 -18.28 28.22 -14.33
C VAL A 668 -18.58 29.19 -13.18
N VAL A 669 -17.63 30.07 -12.88
CA VAL A 669 -17.93 31.38 -12.30
C VAL A 669 -17.36 32.42 -13.26
N GLN A 670 -18.21 32.97 -14.11
CA GLN A 670 -17.97 34.25 -14.76
C GLN A 670 -18.51 35.36 -13.85
N THR A 671 -17.69 36.39 -13.59
CA THR A 671 -18.04 37.76 -13.98
C THR A 671 -16.78 38.64 -13.99
N PHE A 672 -16.75 39.51 -15.02
CA PHE A 672 -15.69 40.36 -15.56
C PHE A 672 -15.29 41.54 -14.65
N ASP A 673 -14.05 42.04 -14.77
CA ASP A 673 -13.76 43.26 -15.55
C ASP A 673 -12.24 43.48 -15.71
N THR A 674 -11.77 43.50 -16.96
CA THR A 674 -10.40 43.91 -17.35
C THR A 674 -10.52 45.02 -18.36
N THR A 675 -10.79 46.23 -17.89
CA THR A 675 -10.50 47.42 -18.68
C THR A 675 -9.00 47.67 -18.72
N PHE A 676 -8.50 47.86 -19.95
CA PHE A 676 -7.20 48.37 -20.38
C PHE A 676 -6.10 47.35 -20.74
N ILE A 677 -6.19 46.94 -22.01
CA ILE A 677 -5.11 46.59 -22.93
C ILE A 677 -4.22 47.82 -23.19
N ASN A 678 -2.95 47.53 -23.53
CA ASN A 678 -1.93 48.31 -24.27
C ASN A 678 -0.80 48.77 -23.34
N ASP A 679 0.47 48.43 -23.55
CA ASP A 679 1.16 48.40 -24.85
C ASP A 679 2.38 47.46 -24.93
N SER A 680 2.81 47.28 -26.17
CA SER A 680 3.76 46.32 -26.74
C SER A 680 5.27 46.58 -26.41
N PRO A 681 6.20 45.75 -26.91
CA PRO A 681 7.44 45.32 -26.24
C PRO A 681 8.66 46.18 -26.57
N GLN A 682 9.68 46.17 -25.69
CA GLN A 682 11.04 46.53 -26.08
C GLN A 682 12.12 45.59 -25.50
N THR A 683 12.85 45.00 -26.43
CA THR A 683 14.15 44.34 -26.31
C THR A 683 15.23 45.36 -26.00
N ALA A 684 16.15 45.10 -25.05
CA ALA A 684 17.50 45.67 -25.08
C ALA A 684 18.52 44.91 -24.21
N THR A 685 19.55 44.46 -24.92
CA THR A 685 20.96 44.16 -24.59
C THR A 685 21.57 44.62 -23.26
N SER A 686 22.50 43.80 -22.74
CA SER A 686 23.33 43.99 -21.53
C SER A 686 24.14 45.29 -21.48
N PRO A 687 24.49 45.77 -20.27
CA PRO A 687 25.90 45.71 -19.88
C PRO A 687 26.10 45.27 -18.43
N GLY A 688 27.20 44.54 -18.17
CA GLY A 688 27.60 44.13 -16.83
C GLY A 688 27.78 45.31 -15.88
N LEU A 689 27.25 45.17 -14.65
CA LEU A 689 27.56 46.03 -13.52
C LEU A 689 27.86 45.17 -12.29
N ALA A 690 29.00 45.48 -11.69
CA ALA A 690 29.76 44.74 -10.70
C ALA A 690 29.00 44.31 -9.43
N ARG A 691 29.36 43.13 -8.91
CA ARG A 691 29.10 42.71 -7.53
C ARG A 691 29.62 43.79 -6.56
N ARG A 692 28.74 44.47 -5.82
CA ARG A 692 29.13 44.98 -4.50
C ARG A 692 29.11 43.80 -3.53
N ALA A 693 30.24 43.11 -3.43
CA ALA A 693 30.45 42.12 -2.40
C ALA A 693 30.63 42.86 -1.05
N LEU A 694 29.53 43.07 -0.32
CA LEU A 694 29.63 43.25 1.12
C LEU A 694 30.31 41.97 1.65
N ALA A 695 31.42 42.11 2.37
CA ALA A 695 32.13 40.98 2.94
C ALA A 695 31.15 40.14 3.74
N THR A 696 31.05 38.84 3.43
CA THR A 696 30.18 37.91 4.15
C THR A 696 30.53 37.99 5.64
N PRO A 697 29.61 38.46 6.52
CA PRO A 697 29.87 38.56 7.95
C PRO A 697 30.47 37.26 8.49
N ALA A 698 31.42 37.34 9.44
CA ALA A 698 32.14 36.18 9.95
C ALA A 698 31.23 35.03 10.44
N LYS A 699 30.01 35.35 10.88
CA LYS A 699 28.98 34.37 11.26
C LYS A 699 28.43 33.50 10.12
N PHE A 700 28.61 33.92 8.86
CA PHE A 700 28.16 33.19 7.67
C PHE A 700 29.32 32.55 6.89
N SER A 701 30.57 32.70 7.35
CA SER A 701 31.77 32.28 6.59
C SER A 701 31.93 30.76 6.37
N GLY A 702 31.13 29.95 7.09
CA GLY A 702 31.07 28.49 6.93
C GLY A 702 29.73 27.97 6.40
N TRP A 703 28.82 28.84 5.97
CA TRP A 703 27.48 28.43 5.53
C TRP A 703 27.46 28.15 4.02
N PRO A 704 26.81 27.07 3.56
CA PRO A 704 26.59 26.87 2.13
C PRO A 704 25.60 27.92 1.60
N ALA A 705 25.76 28.33 0.34
CA ALA A 705 25.04 29.47 -0.26
C ALA A 705 23.51 29.36 -0.13
N TRP A 706 22.95 28.16 -0.31
CA TRP A 706 21.51 27.90 -0.17
C TRP A 706 20.97 28.25 1.24
N HIS A 707 21.80 28.11 2.27
CA HIS A 707 21.44 28.33 3.67
C HIS A 707 21.52 29.82 4.03
N ILE A 708 22.43 30.57 3.40
CA ILE A 708 22.48 32.05 3.48
C ILE A 708 21.27 32.64 2.76
N SER A 709 20.93 32.15 1.56
CA SER A 709 19.75 32.60 0.80
C SER A 709 18.45 32.39 1.56
N ALA A 710 18.23 31.20 2.15
CA ALA A 710 17.03 30.89 2.91
C ALA A 710 16.90 31.71 4.20
N SER A 711 18.02 32.03 4.85
CA SER A 711 18.02 32.88 6.04
C SER A 711 17.74 34.35 5.69
N CYS A 712 18.30 34.81 4.57
CA CYS A 712 18.10 36.18 4.11
C CYS A 712 16.70 36.44 3.53
N SER A 713 15.98 35.42 3.03
CA SER A 713 14.64 35.60 2.46
C SER A 713 13.62 35.94 3.54
N VAL A 714 13.84 35.47 4.77
CA VAL A 714 13.02 35.76 5.95
C VAL A 714 13.18 37.20 6.42
N ILE A 715 14.38 37.80 6.28
CA ILE A 715 14.61 39.21 6.63
C ILE A 715 14.14 40.15 5.53
N ALA A 716 14.33 39.77 4.27
CA ALA A 716 13.95 40.58 3.11
C ALA A 716 12.43 40.75 2.99
N THR A 717 11.66 39.70 3.32
CA THR A 717 10.19 39.75 3.37
C THR A 717 9.71 40.44 4.66
N GLY A 718 9.73 41.77 4.69
CA GLY A 718 9.07 42.54 5.74
C GLY A 718 7.61 42.10 5.90
N ILE A 719 7.12 42.02 7.15
CA ILE A 719 5.76 41.57 7.47
C ILE A 719 4.74 42.54 6.84
N ALA A 720 4.02 42.10 5.82
CA ALA A 720 2.78 42.73 5.37
C ALA A 720 1.62 42.16 6.21
N THR A 721 1.21 42.88 7.25
CA THR A 721 0.05 42.52 8.07
C THR A 721 -1.22 42.95 7.34
N THR A 722 -2.01 42.01 6.82
CA THR A 722 -3.37 42.27 6.33
C THR A 722 -4.38 41.84 7.41
N THR A 723 -5.07 42.80 8.01
CA THR A 723 -6.09 42.57 9.05
C THR A 723 -7.45 42.27 8.40
N VAL A 724 -8.09 41.17 8.78
CA VAL A 724 -9.46 40.79 8.37
C VAL A 724 -10.47 41.36 9.38
N ILE A 725 -11.49 42.04 8.87
CA ILE A 725 -12.62 42.56 9.65
C ILE A 725 -13.59 41.41 9.95
N ASN A 726 -13.81 41.07 11.22
CA ASN A 726 -14.95 40.25 11.64
C ASN A 726 -16.01 41.15 12.28
N THR A 727 -16.98 41.61 11.49
CA THR A 727 -18.22 42.19 12.01
C THR A 727 -19.14 41.05 12.41
N VAL A 728 -19.31 40.82 13.71
CA VAL A 728 -20.30 39.87 14.24
C VAL A 728 -21.69 40.47 14.02
N ALA A 729 -22.46 39.88 13.12
CA ALA A 729 -23.86 40.24 12.92
C ALA A 729 -24.71 39.78 14.13
N PRO A 730 -25.74 40.56 14.55
CA PRO A 730 -26.64 40.19 15.64
C PRO A 730 -27.42 38.89 15.33
N LEU A 731 -27.62 38.08 16.38
CA LEU A 731 -28.43 36.84 16.32
C LEU A 731 -29.85 37.12 15.82
N GLN A 732 -30.23 36.54 14.68
CA GLN A 732 -31.62 36.47 14.21
C GLN A 732 -32.10 35.02 14.28
N THR A 733 -33.24 34.79 14.95
CA THR A 733 -33.91 33.47 15.03
C THR A 733 -35.17 33.52 14.17
N THR A 734 -35.26 32.69 13.14
CA THR A 734 -36.43 32.64 12.22
C THR A 734 -37.09 31.26 12.29
N VAL A 735 -38.40 31.22 12.55
CA VAL A 735 -39.24 30.00 12.59
C VAL A 735 -40.16 29.99 11.36
N ALA A 736 -40.11 28.94 10.53
CA ALA A 736 -40.97 28.77 9.35
C ALA A 736 -41.90 27.53 9.47
N VAL A 737 -43.13 27.63 8.95
CA VAL A 737 -44.22 26.63 8.95
C VAL A 737 -44.66 26.38 7.50
N THR A 738 -44.98 25.13 7.12
CA THR A 738 -45.20 24.69 5.71
C THR A 738 -46.67 24.30 5.41
N SER A 739 -47.20 24.62 4.21
CA SER A 739 -48.50 24.14 3.64
C SER A 739 -48.44 23.95 2.10
N THR A 740 -49.21 23.02 1.52
CA THR A 740 -49.05 22.45 0.14
C THR A 740 -50.28 22.62 -0.80
N SER A 741 -50.08 22.76 -2.13
CA SER A 741 -51.11 22.58 -3.20
C SER A 741 -50.51 22.16 -4.58
N THR A 742 -51.30 21.61 -5.53
CA THR A 742 -50.86 20.89 -6.78
C THR A 742 -51.71 21.23 -8.04
N THR A 743 -51.12 21.30 -9.26
CA THR A 743 -51.84 21.41 -10.57
C THR A 743 -51.09 20.72 -11.74
N THR A 744 -51.80 20.18 -12.76
CA THR A 744 -51.31 19.29 -13.88
C THR A 744 -51.61 19.86 -15.28
N VAL A 745 -50.75 19.66 -16.30
CA VAL A 745 -51.04 19.94 -17.75
C VAL A 745 -50.32 18.93 -18.70
N TYR A 746 -50.95 18.57 -19.83
CA TYR A 746 -50.50 17.61 -20.88
C TYR A 746 -50.19 18.27 -22.25
N GLY A 747 -49.35 17.65 -23.10
CA GLY A 747 -49.19 18.01 -24.53
C GLY A 747 -48.33 17.03 -25.35
N THR A 748 -48.75 16.73 -26.59
CA THR A 748 -48.49 15.50 -27.38
C THR A 748 -47.48 15.66 -28.53
N LEU A 749 -46.85 14.54 -28.92
CA LEU A 749 -45.85 14.31 -29.98
C LEU A 749 -46.45 14.07 -31.37
N THR A 750 -45.82 14.57 -32.45
CA THR A 750 -45.68 13.86 -33.76
C THR A 750 -44.47 14.39 -34.55
N VAL A 751 -43.74 13.46 -35.20
CA VAL A 751 -42.39 13.50 -35.83
C VAL A 751 -42.60 13.39 -37.38
N PRO A 752 -41.78 13.95 -38.33
CA PRO A 752 -40.36 13.61 -38.52
C PRO A 752 -39.38 14.61 -39.17
N GLY A 753 -38.08 14.41 -38.90
CA GLY A 753 -36.93 14.99 -39.62
C GLY A 753 -35.65 14.80 -38.80
N VAL A 754 -34.67 14.06 -39.35
CA VAL A 754 -33.36 13.66 -38.81
C VAL A 754 -32.97 14.39 -37.51
N GLN A 755 -33.27 13.76 -36.37
CA GLN A 755 -32.84 14.23 -35.07
C GLN A 755 -31.65 13.37 -34.64
N LEU A 756 -30.59 14.03 -34.13
CA LEU A 756 -29.50 13.45 -33.33
C LEU A 756 -30.07 12.80 -32.05
N ALA A 757 -30.85 11.73 -32.23
CA ALA A 757 -31.54 10.96 -31.21
C ALA A 757 -31.00 9.53 -31.26
N SER A 758 -29.75 9.41 -30.86
CA SER A 758 -29.09 8.20 -30.37
C SER A 758 -28.03 8.68 -29.39
N PRO A 759 -27.74 7.97 -28.28
CA PRO A 759 -26.62 8.29 -27.42
C PRO A 759 -25.32 7.85 -28.11
N THR A 760 -25.02 8.38 -29.30
CA THR A 760 -23.77 8.12 -30.00
C THR A 760 -22.79 9.21 -29.58
N ALA A 761 -21.86 8.85 -28.69
CA ALA A 761 -20.84 9.78 -28.25
C ALA A 761 -19.87 10.08 -29.39
N ILE A 762 -19.65 11.36 -29.66
CA ILE A 762 -18.56 11.82 -30.51
C ILE A 762 -17.26 11.60 -29.72
N VAL A 763 -16.48 10.60 -30.11
CA VAL A 763 -15.19 10.27 -29.47
C VAL A 763 -14.07 10.89 -30.30
N GLY A 764 -13.55 12.05 -29.85
CA GLY A 764 -12.28 12.58 -30.35
C GLY A 764 -11.11 11.76 -29.78
N LYS A 765 -10.18 11.31 -30.63
CA LYS A 765 -8.96 10.60 -30.23
C LYS A 765 -7.73 11.41 -30.60
N ILE A 766 -6.67 11.28 -29.79
CA ILE A 766 -5.40 12.02 -29.93
C ILE A 766 -4.80 11.95 -31.34
N ASN A 767 -4.99 10.83 -32.04
CA ASN A 767 -4.48 10.54 -33.39
C ASN A 767 -5.27 11.25 -34.52
N GLY A 768 -5.81 12.45 -34.27
CA GLY A 768 -6.43 13.33 -35.26
C GLY A 768 -7.67 12.79 -35.97
N CYS A 769 -8.45 11.96 -35.26
CA CYS A 769 -9.71 11.40 -35.75
C CYS A 769 -10.87 11.67 -34.78
N VAL A 770 -12.07 11.78 -35.34
CA VAL A 770 -13.35 11.91 -34.64
C VAL A 770 -14.29 10.83 -35.15
N SER A 771 -14.80 9.96 -34.26
CA SER A 771 -15.73 8.88 -34.63
C SER A 771 -17.05 8.94 -33.87
N LEU A 772 -18.10 8.39 -34.46
CA LEU A 772 -19.43 8.32 -33.84
C LEU A 772 -19.64 7.04 -33.01
N ASP A 773 -18.80 6.01 -33.18
CA ASP A 773 -18.88 4.71 -32.48
C ASP A 773 -17.58 4.34 -31.72
N THR A 774 -17.64 3.29 -30.90
CA THR A 774 -16.61 2.87 -29.93
C THR A 774 -15.18 2.87 -30.48
N GLY A 775 -14.26 3.43 -29.68
CA GLY A 775 -12.90 3.75 -30.09
C GLY A 775 -12.04 2.58 -30.57
N PHE A 776 -11.12 2.91 -31.48
CA PHE A 776 -10.16 2.00 -32.11
C PHE A 776 -8.73 2.17 -31.55
N TRP A 777 -7.89 1.14 -31.70
CA TRP A 777 -6.58 1.00 -31.06
C TRP A 777 -5.38 1.17 -32.01
N THR A 778 -5.55 1.88 -33.13
CA THR A 778 -4.51 2.00 -34.17
C THR A 778 -3.75 3.31 -34.08
N TRP A 779 -2.43 3.21 -34.00
CA TRP A 779 -1.51 4.36 -33.98
C TRP A 779 -0.88 4.66 -35.33
N TYR A 780 -0.91 3.73 -36.28
CA TYR A 780 -0.46 3.95 -37.65
C TYR A 780 -1.65 4.29 -38.54
N ASN A 781 -1.42 5.15 -39.52
CA ASN A 781 -2.40 5.53 -40.52
C ASN A 781 -2.34 4.59 -41.73
N VAL A 782 -3.49 4.40 -42.38
CA VAL A 782 -3.60 3.67 -43.66
C VAL A 782 -4.63 4.36 -44.57
N PRO A 783 -4.68 4.03 -45.86
CA PRO A 783 -5.74 4.51 -46.74
C PRO A 783 -7.13 4.04 -46.27
N LEU A 784 -8.13 4.89 -46.41
CA LEU A 784 -9.54 4.56 -46.18
C LEU A 784 -10.12 3.86 -47.43
N PRO A 785 -11.04 2.88 -47.27
CA PRO A 785 -11.67 2.46 -46.03
C PRO A 785 -10.85 1.39 -45.27
N PHE A 786 -10.92 1.40 -43.94
CA PHE A 786 -10.23 0.44 -43.07
C PHE A 786 -11.13 -0.11 -41.96
N SER A 787 -11.11 -1.43 -41.78
CA SER A 787 -12.04 -2.16 -40.90
C SER A 787 -11.69 -2.12 -39.42
N TYR A 788 -10.46 -1.75 -39.07
CA TYR A 788 -9.97 -1.74 -37.69
C TYR A 788 -10.05 -0.36 -37.02
N ILE A 789 -10.61 0.64 -37.71
CA ILE A 789 -11.08 1.90 -37.11
C ILE A 789 -12.61 1.91 -36.99
N ALA A 790 -13.18 2.84 -36.23
CA ALA A 790 -14.62 2.89 -36.00
C ALA A 790 -15.42 3.03 -37.31
N ASP A 791 -16.64 2.48 -37.31
CA ASP A 791 -17.45 2.33 -38.52
C ASP A 791 -17.60 3.67 -39.24
N THR A 792 -18.08 4.69 -38.54
CA THR A 792 -18.15 6.07 -39.02
C THR A 792 -17.05 6.91 -38.39
N THR A 793 -16.04 7.25 -39.19
CA THR A 793 -14.83 7.98 -38.75
C THR A 793 -14.50 9.14 -39.69
N LEU A 794 -14.25 10.30 -39.09
CA LEU A 794 -13.72 11.51 -39.72
C LEU A 794 -12.25 11.65 -39.33
N SER A 795 -11.36 11.64 -40.33
CA SER A 795 -9.91 11.71 -40.17
C SER A 795 -9.43 13.10 -40.60
N GLY A 796 -9.32 14.02 -39.63
CA GLY A 796 -8.81 15.37 -39.86
C GLY A 796 -7.31 15.38 -40.12
N TYR A 797 -6.54 14.58 -39.39
CA TYR A 797 -5.13 14.33 -39.65
C TYR A 797 -4.73 13.02 -38.94
N TRP A 798 -5.04 11.89 -39.54
CA TRP A 798 -4.82 10.60 -38.90
C TRP A 798 -3.34 10.19 -38.97
N ASP A 799 -2.65 10.20 -37.83
CA ASP A 799 -1.26 9.77 -37.63
C ASP A 799 -0.99 9.46 -36.13
N ASP A 800 0.23 9.07 -35.74
CA ASP A 800 0.63 8.80 -34.33
C ASP A 800 0.90 10.09 -33.54
N LEU A 801 -0.17 10.86 -33.33
CA LEU A 801 -0.13 12.12 -32.59
C LEU A 801 -0.13 11.89 -31.06
N TYR A 802 0.41 12.87 -30.34
CA TYR A 802 0.77 12.81 -28.94
C TYR A 802 0.68 14.18 -28.25
N ILE A 803 0.33 14.18 -26.98
CA ILE A 803 0.26 15.37 -26.12
C ILE A 803 1.29 15.20 -25.02
N TYR A 804 2.25 16.11 -24.96
CA TYR A 804 3.32 16.07 -23.96
C TYR A 804 2.90 16.76 -22.67
N GLN A 805 3.10 16.07 -21.53
CA GLN A 805 2.75 16.57 -20.20
C GLN A 805 3.51 17.86 -19.88
N GLY A 806 2.81 18.86 -19.33
CA GLY A 806 3.40 20.15 -18.95
C GLY A 806 3.56 21.14 -20.10
N THR A 807 2.99 20.86 -21.27
CA THR A 807 2.92 21.78 -22.42
C THR A 807 1.51 22.35 -22.60
N GLN A 808 1.33 23.32 -23.51
CA GLN A 808 0.01 23.84 -23.89
C GLN A 808 -0.74 22.95 -24.90
N GLN A 809 -0.18 21.79 -25.25
CA GLN A 809 -0.79 20.83 -26.18
C GLN A 809 -2.05 20.21 -25.60
N GLY A 810 -3.05 20.00 -26.44
CA GLY A 810 -4.36 19.53 -26.03
C GLY A 810 -5.30 19.28 -27.20
N ILE A 811 -6.46 18.68 -26.89
CA ILE A 811 -7.63 18.71 -27.76
C ILE A 811 -8.66 19.59 -27.05
N TYR A 812 -9.05 20.66 -27.71
CA TYR A 812 -10.02 21.61 -27.20
C TYR A 812 -11.30 21.51 -28.02
N TYR A 813 -12.43 21.93 -27.43
CA TYR A 813 -13.67 22.07 -28.18
C TYR A 813 -14.39 23.33 -27.75
N ASP A 814 -15.11 23.93 -28.70
CA ASP A 814 -15.97 25.07 -28.44
C ASP A 814 -17.27 24.95 -29.25
N ILE A 815 -18.35 25.52 -28.71
CA ILE A 815 -19.64 25.62 -29.39
C ILE A 815 -19.99 27.10 -29.51
N THR A 816 -20.04 27.60 -30.73
CA THR A 816 -20.30 29.00 -31.03
C THR A 816 -21.57 29.16 -31.86
N GLY A 817 -22.20 30.34 -31.81
CA GLY A 817 -23.40 30.65 -32.60
C GLY A 817 -24.74 30.48 -31.87
N GLU A 818 -25.80 30.95 -32.53
CA GLU A 818 -27.18 30.91 -32.04
C GLU A 818 -27.81 29.54 -32.27
N VAL A 819 -28.80 29.18 -31.44
CA VAL A 819 -29.53 27.90 -31.55
C VAL A 819 -30.13 27.74 -32.95
N GLY A 820 -29.80 26.64 -33.64
CA GLY A 820 -30.25 26.38 -35.02
C GLY A 820 -29.23 26.80 -36.09
N SER A 821 -28.13 27.43 -35.71
CA SER A 821 -26.97 27.72 -36.56
C SER A 821 -25.65 27.60 -35.78
N ARG A 822 -25.61 26.73 -34.75
CA ARG A 822 -24.41 26.54 -33.94
C ARG A 822 -23.31 25.82 -34.72
N GLN A 823 -22.07 26.12 -34.37
CA GLN A 823 -20.89 25.42 -34.86
C GLN A 823 -20.21 24.74 -33.69
N LEU A 824 -19.87 23.47 -33.86
CA LEU A 824 -19.05 22.71 -32.91
C LEU A 824 -17.66 22.56 -33.51
N GLU A 825 -16.66 23.10 -32.85
CA GLU A 825 -15.27 23.05 -33.29
C GLU A 825 -14.46 22.12 -32.38
N TYR A 826 -13.69 21.22 -32.99
CA TYR A 826 -12.66 20.45 -32.31
C TYR A 826 -11.29 20.93 -32.77
N GLU A 827 -10.51 21.48 -31.85
CA GLU A 827 -9.16 21.96 -32.09
C GLU A 827 -8.14 20.95 -31.59
N PHE A 828 -7.25 20.52 -32.49
CA PHE A 828 -6.14 19.64 -32.19
C PHE A 828 -4.86 20.46 -32.18
N TYR A 829 -4.20 20.56 -31.03
CA TYR A 829 -2.88 21.16 -30.88
C TYR A 829 -1.94 20.14 -30.23
N THR A 830 -1.20 19.40 -31.06
CA THR A 830 -0.48 18.19 -30.65
C THR A 830 0.92 18.09 -31.28
N SER A 831 1.70 17.09 -30.86
CA SER A 831 2.97 16.72 -31.49
C SER A 831 2.96 15.27 -31.95
N ALA A 832 3.97 14.81 -32.70
CA ALA A 832 4.11 13.38 -33.00
C ALA A 832 4.70 12.59 -31.81
N TYR A 833 4.34 11.31 -31.68
CA TYR A 833 4.93 10.42 -30.67
C TYR A 833 6.45 10.34 -30.82
N GLU A 834 7.17 10.42 -29.69
CA GLU A 834 8.64 10.50 -29.59
C GLU A 834 9.29 11.73 -30.26
N ARG A 835 8.51 12.65 -30.85
CA ARG A 835 8.98 13.82 -31.59
C ARG A 835 8.34 15.13 -31.07
N PRO A 836 8.72 15.60 -29.86
CA PRO A 836 8.08 16.72 -29.16
C PRO A 836 8.26 18.10 -29.81
N THR A 837 9.11 18.20 -30.84
CA THR A 837 9.39 19.45 -31.55
C THR A 837 8.60 19.60 -32.85
N GLU A 838 7.85 18.57 -33.25
CA GLU A 838 7.00 18.60 -34.43
C GLU A 838 5.57 18.92 -33.99
N TYR A 839 5.04 20.07 -34.39
CA TYR A 839 3.71 20.54 -34.01
C TYR A 839 2.70 20.31 -35.14
N PHE A 840 1.49 19.92 -34.74
CA PHE A 840 0.33 19.71 -35.60
C PHE A 840 -0.86 20.44 -34.98
N HIS A 841 -1.32 21.47 -35.68
CA HIS A 841 -2.42 22.36 -35.30
C HIS A 841 -3.47 22.40 -36.40
N PHE A 842 -4.65 21.87 -36.12
CA PHE A 842 -5.78 21.91 -37.05
C PHE A 842 -7.12 21.87 -36.32
N ILE A 843 -8.18 22.36 -36.96
CA ILE A 843 -9.54 22.40 -36.44
C ILE A 843 -10.48 21.61 -37.34
N MET A 844 -11.42 20.89 -36.73
CA MET A 844 -12.55 20.24 -37.39
C MET A 844 -13.86 20.90 -36.94
N THR A 845 -14.58 21.54 -37.87
CA THR A 845 -15.82 22.28 -37.60
C THR A 845 -17.03 21.51 -38.13
N PHE A 846 -18.05 21.38 -37.28
CA PHE A 846 -19.35 20.78 -37.55
C PHE A 846 -20.44 21.85 -37.47
N PHE A 847 -21.42 21.77 -38.35
CA PHE A 847 -22.46 22.79 -38.50
C PHE A 847 -23.83 22.24 -38.13
N GLU A 848 -24.56 22.93 -37.25
CA GLU A 848 -25.93 22.56 -36.85
C GLU A 848 -26.95 22.83 -37.97
N ASP A 849 -26.75 23.89 -38.76
CA ASP A 849 -27.60 24.28 -39.89
C ASP A 849 -27.27 23.53 -41.19
N GLN A 850 -26.11 22.86 -41.25
CA GLN A 850 -25.65 22.07 -42.39
C GLN A 850 -25.23 20.66 -41.93
N PRO A 851 -26.21 19.82 -41.54
CA PRO A 851 -25.92 18.44 -41.18
C PRO A 851 -25.24 17.71 -42.36
N GLY A 852 -24.29 16.84 -42.05
CA GLY A 852 -23.53 16.08 -43.06
C GLY A 852 -22.30 16.80 -43.62
N VAL A 853 -22.13 18.11 -43.36
CA VAL A 853 -20.96 18.89 -43.77
C VAL A 853 -19.97 19.06 -42.62
N VAL A 854 -18.69 18.78 -42.88
CA VAL A 854 -17.59 18.95 -41.93
C VAL A 854 -16.41 19.64 -42.61
N LYS A 855 -15.80 20.60 -41.92
CA LYS A 855 -14.69 21.40 -42.44
C LYS A 855 -13.43 21.19 -41.62
N TYR A 856 -12.31 20.92 -42.29
CA TYR A 856 -10.98 20.78 -41.69
C TYR A 856 -10.13 21.98 -42.07
N ARG A 857 -9.50 22.65 -41.11
CA ARG A 857 -8.61 23.79 -41.34
C ARG A 857 -7.26 23.54 -40.68
N TYR A 858 -6.18 23.70 -41.42
CA TYR A 858 -4.82 23.43 -40.95
C TYR A 858 -4.06 24.74 -40.70
N PHE A 859 -3.45 24.89 -39.53
CA PHE A 859 -2.74 26.11 -39.11
C PHE A 859 -1.23 25.92 -39.05
N ASP A 860 -0.76 24.80 -38.51
CA ASP A 860 0.66 24.46 -38.43
C ASP A 860 0.83 22.95 -38.59
N ILE A 861 1.63 22.52 -39.56
CA ILE A 861 1.82 21.10 -39.88
C ILE A 861 3.31 20.86 -40.14
N SER A 862 3.96 20.19 -39.19
CA SER A 862 5.39 19.85 -39.30
C SER A 862 5.63 18.72 -40.32
N TYR A 863 6.80 18.72 -40.96
CA TYR A 863 7.33 17.62 -41.80
C TYR A 863 6.63 17.34 -43.15
N ASN A 864 6.02 18.34 -43.78
CA ASN A 864 5.41 18.24 -45.12
C ASN A 864 4.47 17.03 -45.25
N SER A 865 3.75 16.60 -44.21
CA SER A 865 2.57 15.72 -44.33
C SER A 865 2.77 14.33 -44.94
N LEU A 866 3.97 13.78 -44.89
CA LEU A 866 4.30 12.47 -45.50
C LEU A 866 3.71 11.24 -44.80
N SER A 867 3.07 11.40 -43.64
CA SER A 867 2.70 10.28 -42.75
C SER A 867 1.23 10.31 -42.29
N ALA A 868 0.34 11.06 -42.94
CA ALA A 868 -1.05 11.20 -42.47
C ALA A 868 -2.10 10.75 -43.48
N THR A 869 -3.24 10.29 -42.98
CA THR A 869 -4.46 10.07 -43.77
C THR A 869 -5.52 11.13 -43.42
N VAL A 870 -6.05 11.80 -44.44
CA VAL A 870 -7.14 12.78 -44.32
C VAL A 870 -8.34 12.33 -45.13
N GLY A 871 -9.50 12.27 -44.49
CA GLY A 871 -10.71 11.80 -45.13
C GLY A 871 -11.85 11.48 -44.19
N ALA A 872 -12.83 10.75 -44.69
CA ALA A 872 -13.99 10.26 -43.95
C ALA A 872 -14.36 8.86 -44.43
N GLN A 873 -14.86 8.01 -43.55
CA GLN A 873 -15.40 6.71 -43.94
C GLN A 873 -16.67 6.35 -43.17
N ARG A 874 -17.50 5.52 -43.81
CA ARG A 874 -18.47 4.63 -43.20
C ARG A 874 -18.22 3.21 -43.72
N TYR A 875 -17.53 2.40 -42.93
CA TYR A 875 -17.02 1.10 -43.39
C TYR A 875 -18.15 0.12 -43.74
N SER A 876 -19.19 0.03 -42.91
CA SER A 876 -20.34 -0.88 -43.03
C SER A 876 -21.12 -0.72 -44.34
N THR A 877 -21.13 0.47 -44.92
CA THR A 877 -21.79 0.78 -46.19
C THR A 877 -20.80 0.87 -47.36
N GLY A 878 -19.51 0.66 -47.13
CA GLY A 878 -18.44 0.76 -48.13
C GLY A 878 -18.20 2.19 -48.63
N GLN A 879 -18.62 3.21 -47.89
CA GLN A 879 -18.47 4.61 -48.28
C GLN A 879 -17.17 5.17 -47.69
N SER A 880 -16.35 5.81 -48.52
CA SER A 880 -15.15 6.52 -48.05
C SER A 880 -14.78 7.65 -49.00
N LEU A 881 -14.34 8.76 -48.41
CA LEU A 881 -13.76 9.91 -49.09
C LEU A 881 -12.35 10.11 -48.54
N GLN A 882 -11.36 10.25 -49.40
CA GLN A 882 -9.98 10.45 -48.98
C GLN A 882 -9.38 11.62 -49.74
N TYR A 883 -8.86 12.59 -49.01
CA TYR A 883 -8.09 13.70 -49.57
C TYR A 883 -6.66 13.24 -49.86
N SER A 884 -6.02 12.64 -48.85
CA SER A 884 -4.63 12.22 -48.91
C SER A 884 -4.37 11.03 -47.98
N SER A 885 -3.36 10.24 -48.32
CA SER A 885 -2.78 9.23 -47.42
C SER A 885 -1.30 9.11 -47.73
N ASN A 886 -0.45 9.43 -46.75
CA ASN A 886 1.00 9.47 -46.88
C ASN A 886 1.49 10.31 -48.07
N GLN A 887 0.87 11.48 -48.26
CA GLN A 887 1.17 12.41 -49.35
C GLN A 887 1.43 13.81 -48.79
N ALA A 888 2.50 14.43 -49.27
CA ALA A 888 2.93 15.77 -48.85
C ALA A 888 2.09 16.90 -49.46
N VAL A 889 0.81 16.94 -49.11
CA VAL A 889 -0.19 17.85 -49.74
C VAL A 889 -1.04 18.63 -48.72
N ILE A 890 -0.69 18.56 -47.44
CA ILE A 890 -1.38 19.30 -46.38
C ILE A 890 -0.42 20.39 -45.90
N ASP A 891 -0.73 21.63 -46.23
CA ASP A 891 0.06 22.82 -45.89
C ASP A 891 -0.73 23.75 -44.94
N PRO A 892 -0.03 24.54 -44.10
CA PRO A 892 -0.66 25.61 -43.33
C PRO A 892 -1.52 26.54 -44.21
N GLY A 893 -2.77 26.75 -43.81
CA GLY A 893 -3.76 27.54 -44.56
C GLY A 893 -4.74 26.70 -45.39
N LEU A 894 -4.44 25.42 -45.63
CA LEU A 894 -5.35 24.51 -46.33
C LEU A 894 -6.66 24.37 -45.54
N GLU A 895 -7.77 24.39 -46.27
CA GLU A 895 -9.10 24.07 -45.76
C GLU A 895 -9.74 23.00 -46.65
N THR A 896 -10.23 21.92 -46.06
CA THR A 896 -10.94 20.84 -46.75
C THR A 896 -12.37 20.78 -46.22
N THR A 897 -13.35 20.78 -47.12
CA THR A 897 -14.77 20.59 -46.76
C THR A 897 -15.23 19.23 -47.27
N ILE A 898 -15.75 18.42 -46.36
CA ILE A 898 -16.32 17.11 -46.64
C ILE A 898 -17.83 17.24 -46.52
N ASP A 899 -18.53 16.95 -47.61
CA ASP A 899 -19.98 16.80 -47.63
C ASP A 899 -20.28 15.31 -47.73
N THR A 900 -20.65 14.72 -46.59
CA THR A 900 -20.94 13.28 -46.48
C THR A 900 -22.28 12.89 -47.10
N ASP A 901 -23.21 13.84 -47.26
CA ASP A 901 -24.51 13.62 -47.90
C ASP A 901 -24.37 13.65 -49.43
N ALA A 902 -23.59 14.59 -49.96
CA ALA A 902 -23.26 14.65 -51.38
C ALA A 902 -22.19 13.62 -51.79
N GLY A 903 -21.44 13.06 -50.83
CA GLY A 903 -20.30 12.19 -51.10
C GLY A 903 -19.16 12.92 -51.81
N THR A 904 -18.96 14.20 -51.50
CA THR A 904 -17.96 15.04 -52.16
C THR A 904 -16.98 15.64 -51.16
N MET A 905 -15.79 15.96 -51.65
CA MET A 905 -14.76 16.62 -50.89
C MET A 905 -14.17 17.74 -51.73
N THR A 906 -14.20 18.95 -51.19
CA THR A 906 -13.62 20.14 -51.81
C THR A 906 -12.50 20.67 -50.94
N HIS A 907 -11.54 21.35 -51.54
CA HIS A 907 -10.45 21.96 -50.80
C HIS A 907 -10.17 23.36 -51.36
N THR A 908 -9.74 24.24 -50.48
CA THR A 908 -9.26 25.58 -50.77
C THR A 908 -7.95 25.74 -50.04
N GLY A 909 -6.86 25.89 -50.80
CA GLY A 909 -5.52 26.15 -50.29
C GLY A 909 -5.08 27.57 -50.56
#